data_AF-A0AA39WVN7-F1
#
_entry.id   AF-A0AA39WVN7-F1
#
_cell.length_a   1.000
_cell.length_b   1.000
_cell.length_c   1.000
_cell.angle_alpha   90.00
_cell.angle_beta   90.00
_cell.angle_gamma   90.00
#
_symmetry.space_group_name_H-M   'P 1'
#
loop_
_entity.id
_entity.type
_entity.pdbx_description
1 polymer ?
#
loop_
_entity_poly.entity_id
_entity_poly.type
_entity_poly.pdbx_seq_one_letter_code
_entity_poly.pdbx_strand_id
1 'polypeptide(L)'
;MQDLFYGQLVGSFLFILRAAASDVWKGFLDMEKVIEHRPTLEKFKFWNRKAVPQMAFTGLTTNMNPIFEPLKCDECNQTIYGSMFKKKGNNDNTTISVCEDCYRTKHYGDLSYAKKYQHCPFAEGIDAATSRALCTCPEVPHSDDKGEPRALFPVDPRERHIESGPQTCGLLRLTESLARAKYATIRRDRIGLASTSAMRIFRDLRPKKDRKKQADDDGWLDDLEEESEVSMPSSTYGVADLERGEEEIPFYLRHYTKKYPFGNVHMALRIGPLTIENGVANLPRTIYTQTKDKRAWVPKRIKAVMKQVIGSPFSGLSDGKKELQVIQELVRASQLKTLGDPSLSRAEQNKLVERILGHLLGRLKVLFRDRLDTYLSDLTMKLFHPGTKIRWDARENNCQNFCDALINRRRLGLLIDQNVGTKKPPLYLMSFVCRKEAYPVARVQTKLDVPSGLTEEYLLKFRFGLHQDSDIVDSLHEYWTDWGAFGTHPYPFQDLFPWDCSEAFGRHPVPCSACTISKHVWAFPYDSWSIISLHLSRDRFLYAPSTTPSSSTPDADADDADAAWHHNRLTLLAATDALTASALAMARNKGFRRATAWTAHDVNASFDRVRLGGIHRAQPWSRPFVRGAYNHFFAAEWAHLRRADQVAAYEMLRDFRMEMLDVGVTRAEAAARGRR
;
A
#
# COMPACT_ATOMS: atom_id res chain seq x y z
N MET A 1 -0.08 14.03 30.22
CA MET A 1 -0.17 13.87 28.75
C MET A 1 0.20 15.13 28.00
N GLN A 2 -0.41 16.29 28.29
CA GLN A 2 -0.02 17.58 27.67
C GLN A 2 1.49 17.87 27.78
N ASP A 3 2.08 17.81 28.98
CA ASP A 3 3.52 18.08 29.16
C ASP A 3 4.43 17.04 28.51
N LEU A 4 3.97 15.78 28.40
CA LEU A 4 4.66 14.70 27.70
C LEU A 4 4.66 14.93 26.17
N PHE A 5 3.51 15.36 25.65
CA PHE A 5 3.30 15.69 24.24
C PHE A 5 4.12 16.92 23.83
N TYR A 6 4.20 17.94 24.70
CA TYR A 6 5.05 19.10 24.51
C TYR A 6 6.56 18.80 24.70
N GLY A 7 6.91 17.83 25.55
CA GLY A 7 8.29 17.37 25.74
C GLY A 7 8.86 16.57 24.57
N GLN A 8 8.06 15.73 23.91
CA GLN A 8 8.43 15.12 22.61
C GLN A 8 8.66 16.17 21.53
N LEU A 9 7.87 17.25 21.57
CA LEU A 9 7.89 18.36 20.65
C LEU A 9 9.24 19.10 20.63
N VAL A 10 9.86 19.30 21.80
CA VAL A 10 11.20 19.93 21.93
C VAL A 10 12.30 19.01 21.39
N GLY A 11 12.21 17.70 21.62
CA GLY A 11 13.20 16.72 21.14
C GLY A 11 13.15 16.49 19.63
N SER A 12 11.96 16.45 19.03
CA SER A 12 11.79 16.38 17.58
C SER A 12 12.18 17.71 16.91
N PHE A 13 11.90 18.85 17.55
CA PHE A 13 12.22 20.18 17.03
C PHE A 13 13.70 20.45 16.74
N LEU A 14 14.58 20.02 17.65
CA LEU A 14 16.04 20.17 17.51
C LEU A 14 16.58 19.42 16.28
N PHE A 15 15.87 18.40 15.80
CA PHE A 15 16.18 17.65 14.58
C PHE A 15 15.45 18.23 13.35
N ILE A 16 14.23 18.73 13.52
CA ILE A 16 13.36 19.27 12.46
C ILE A 16 13.93 20.54 11.82
N LEU A 17 14.57 21.42 12.60
CA LEU A 17 15.22 22.63 12.07
C LEU A 17 16.43 22.35 11.16
N ARG A 18 16.95 21.12 11.13
CA ARG A 18 18.05 20.74 10.24
C ARG A 18 17.59 20.07 8.93
N ALA A 19 16.32 19.70 8.73
CA ALA A 19 15.92 19.03 7.49
C ALA A 19 14.44 19.03 7.06
N ALA A 20 13.42 19.26 7.90
CA ALA A 20 12.04 18.95 7.50
C ALA A 20 10.95 19.71 8.28
N ALA A 21 11.05 21.03 8.33
CA ALA A 21 10.07 21.87 9.02
C ALA A 21 8.73 22.04 8.28
N SER A 22 8.44 21.31 7.18
CA SER A 22 7.11 21.25 6.55
C SER A 22 6.36 19.95 6.85
N ASP A 23 7.08 18.83 6.94
CA ASP A 23 6.49 17.49 6.83
C ASP A 23 5.89 17.03 8.17
N VAL A 24 6.52 17.44 9.28
CA VAL A 24 6.03 17.12 10.63
C VAL A 24 4.77 17.91 11.00
N TRP A 25 4.55 19.09 10.40
CA TRP A 25 3.36 19.90 10.70
C TRP A 25 2.14 19.50 9.89
N LYS A 26 2.35 19.07 8.64
CA LYS A 26 1.27 18.72 7.70
C LYS A 26 0.42 17.53 8.15
N GLY A 27 0.80 16.81 9.21
CA GLY A 27 0.00 15.74 9.83
C GLY A 27 -0.18 15.87 11.35
N PHE A 28 0.13 17.02 11.95
CA PHE A 28 0.20 17.15 13.42
C PHE A 28 -1.14 16.91 14.14
N LEU A 29 -2.25 17.18 13.46
CA LEU A 29 -3.61 16.96 13.97
C LEU A 29 -4.34 15.85 13.22
N ASP A 30 -3.62 15.07 12.42
CA ASP A 30 -4.18 13.94 11.71
C ASP A 30 -4.40 12.80 12.68
N MET A 31 -5.42 11.98 12.41
CA MET A 31 -5.63 10.71 13.09
C MET A 31 -5.54 9.57 12.09
N GLU A 32 -4.86 8.51 12.45
CA GLU A 32 -4.55 7.42 11.53
C GLU A 32 -4.48 6.10 12.27
N LYS A 33 -4.89 5.02 11.60
CA LYS A 33 -4.56 3.67 12.04
C LYS A 33 -3.30 3.23 11.31
N VAL A 34 -2.25 2.91 12.05
CA VAL A 34 -0.98 2.43 11.52
C VAL A 34 -0.95 0.93 11.65
N ILE A 35 -0.64 0.25 10.56
CA ILE A 35 -0.44 -1.19 10.54
C ILE A 35 1.05 -1.48 10.61
N GLU A 36 1.46 -2.13 11.69
CA GLU A 36 2.84 -2.53 11.91
C GLU A 36 3.02 -3.99 11.47
N HIS A 37 4.10 -4.27 10.76
CA HIS A 37 4.53 -5.63 10.51
C HIS A 37 4.89 -6.29 11.84
N ARG A 38 4.32 -7.47 12.07
CA ARG A 38 4.75 -8.37 13.14
C ARG A 38 4.87 -9.77 12.56
N PRO A 39 5.90 -10.53 12.94
CA PRO A 39 5.95 -11.95 12.64
C PRO A 39 4.67 -12.63 13.14
N THR A 40 4.11 -13.54 12.35
CA THR A 40 2.96 -14.33 12.79
C THR A 40 3.35 -15.15 14.02
N LEU A 41 2.59 -15.00 15.12
CA LEU A 41 2.82 -15.80 16.32
C LEU A 41 2.72 -17.29 15.98
N GLU A 42 3.54 -18.13 16.63
CA GLU A 42 3.61 -19.56 16.31
C GLU A 42 2.26 -20.25 16.33
N LYS A 43 1.45 -19.96 17.35
CA LYS A 43 0.08 -20.47 17.51
C LYS A 43 -0.91 -20.03 16.42
N PHE A 44 -0.55 -19.06 15.58
CA PHE A 44 -1.37 -18.57 14.45
C PHE A 44 -0.72 -18.80 13.08
N LYS A 45 0.41 -19.54 13.01
CA LYS A 45 1.06 -19.91 11.74
C LYS A 45 0.11 -20.65 10.79
N PHE A 46 -0.89 -21.38 11.30
CA PHE A 46 -1.90 -22.08 10.50
C PHE A 46 -2.75 -21.14 9.62
N TRP A 47 -2.84 -19.86 9.98
CA TRP A 47 -3.56 -18.83 9.23
C TRP A 47 -2.70 -18.18 8.14
N ASN A 48 -1.37 -18.32 8.23
CA ASN A 48 -0.46 -17.68 7.29
C ASN A 48 -0.50 -18.40 5.94
N ARG A 49 -0.80 -17.65 4.88
CA ARG A 49 -0.67 -18.09 3.50
C ARG A 49 0.49 -17.34 2.88
N LYS A 50 1.41 -18.10 2.29
CA LYS A 50 2.45 -17.52 1.47
C LYS A 50 1.80 -16.98 0.19
N ALA A 51 2.13 -15.75 -0.20
CA ALA A 51 1.70 -15.26 -1.51
C ALA A 51 2.74 -15.64 -2.59
N VAL A 52 2.66 -14.98 -3.73
CA VAL A 52 3.47 -15.29 -4.92
C VAL A 52 4.95 -15.07 -4.61
N PRO A 53 5.82 -16.07 -4.83
CA PRO A 53 7.27 -15.91 -4.64
C PRO A 53 7.88 -15.05 -5.75
N GLN A 54 9.00 -14.39 -5.43
CA GLN A 54 9.92 -13.93 -6.46
C GLN A 54 10.50 -15.16 -7.18
N MET A 55 10.52 -15.10 -8.50
CA MET A 55 11.06 -16.17 -9.34
C MET A 55 12.41 -15.75 -9.93
N ALA A 56 13.25 -16.74 -10.22
CA ALA A 56 14.46 -16.60 -11.03
C ALA A 56 14.38 -17.57 -12.20
N PHE A 57 14.88 -17.15 -13.36
CA PHE A 57 15.16 -18.08 -14.46
C PHE A 57 16.45 -18.84 -14.13
N THR A 58 16.39 -20.17 -14.17
CA THR A 58 17.54 -21.02 -13.80
C THR A 58 18.11 -21.81 -14.97
N GLY A 59 17.42 -21.83 -16.12
CA GLY A 59 17.91 -22.45 -17.33
C GLY A 59 16.81 -23.12 -18.15
N LEU A 60 17.23 -24.04 -19.02
CA LEU A 60 16.35 -24.81 -19.89
C LEU A 60 16.40 -26.29 -19.51
N THR A 61 15.27 -26.98 -19.65
CA THR A 61 15.20 -28.45 -19.59
C THR A 61 15.85 -29.07 -20.84
N THR A 62 16.09 -30.39 -20.81
CA THR A 62 16.55 -31.16 -21.99
C THR A 62 15.64 -31.00 -23.21
N ASN A 63 14.35 -30.74 -22.98
CA ASN A 63 13.35 -30.52 -24.03
C ASN A 63 13.17 -29.02 -24.36
N MET A 64 14.17 -28.19 -24.04
CA MET A 64 14.20 -26.75 -24.32
C MET A 64 13.06 -25.93 -23.70
N ASN A 65 12.43 -26.42 -22.63
CA ASN A 65 11.44 -25.65 -21.88
C ASN A 65 12.12 -24.81 -20.79
N PRO A 66 11.66 -23.56 -20.55
CA PRO A 66 12.22 -22.68 -19.53
C PRO A 66 11.93 -23.17 -18.11
N ILE A 67 12.93 -23.07 -17.23
CA ILE A 67 12.84 -23.42 -15.82
C ILE A 67 12.85 -22.13 -14.99
N PHE A 68 11.82 -21.98 -14.15
CA PHE A 68 11.72 -20.91 -13.18
C PHE A 68 11.64 -21.49 -11.78
N GLU A 69 12.49 -21.01 -10.88
CA GLU A 69 12.53 -21.45 -9.49
C GLU A 69 12.35 -20.28 -8.51
N PRO A 70 11.82 -20.52 -7.30
CA PRO A 70 11.70 -19.48 -6.29
C PRO A 70 13.08 -18.97 -5.85
N LEU A 71 13.27 -17.66 -5.92
CA LEU A 71 14.51 -17.04 -5.46
C LEU A 71 14.67 -17.23 -3.94
N LYS A 72 15.86 -17.66 -3.52
CA LYS A 72 16.21 -17.85 -2.11
C LYS A 72 17.01 -16.66 -1.61
N CYS A 73 16.82 -16.34 -0.32
CA CYS A 73 17.67 -15.40 0.39
C CYS A 73 19.02 -16.07 0.67
N ASP A 74 20.11 -15.42 0.29
CA ASP A 74 21.47 -15.96 0.46
C ASP A 74 21.89 -16.12 1.93
N GLU A 75 21.17 -15.50 2.87
CA GLU A 75 21.49 -15.59 4.29
C GLU A 75 20.62 -16.56 5.09
N CYS A 76 19.30 -16.52 4.89
CA CYS A 76 18.37 -17.36 5.66
C CYS A 76 17.86 -18.57 4.88
N ASN A 77 18.21 -18.67 3.59
CA ASN A 77 17.78 -19.71 2.65
C ASN A 77 16.24 -19.84 2.50
N GLN A 78 15.48 -18.86 3.01
CA GLN A 78 14.04 -18.81 2.81
C GLN A 78 13.72 -18.26 1.42
N THR A 79 12.60 -18.73 0.86
CA THR A 79 12.06 -18.15 -0.38
C THR A 79 11.72 -16.69 -0.15
N ILE A 80 12.10 -15.83 -1.09
CA ILE A 80 11.75 -14.41 -1.09
C ILE A 80 10.34 -14.24 -1.69
N TYR A 81 9.49 -13.51 -0.97
CA TYR A 81 8.07 -13.36 -1.28
C TYR A 81 7.65 -11.92 -1.61
N GLY A 82 8.56 -10.96 -1.55
CA GLY A 82 8.27 -9.57 -1.86
C GLY A 82 9.55 -8.86 -2.32
N SER A 83 9.69 -7.58 -1.96
CA SER A 83 10.93 -6.83 -2.19
C SER A 83 12.16 -7.52 -1.62
N MET A 84 13.28 -7.37 -2.31
CA MET A 84 14.59 -7.91 -1.93
C MET A 84 15.64 -6.79 -1.90
N PHE A 85 16.80 -7.08 -1.34
CA PHE A 85 17.96 -6.20 -1.36
C PHE A 85 19.11 -6.90 -2.05
N LYS A 86 19.72 -6.25 -3.05
CA LYS A 86 20.83 -6.78 -3.83
C LYS A 86 22.12 -6.01 -3.53
N LYS A 87 23.23 -6.72 -3.37
CA LYS A 87 24.59 -6.17 -3.23
C LYS A 87 25.52 -6.85 -4.23
N LYS A 88 26.38 -6.08 -4.90
CA LYS A 88 27.47 -6.65 -5.71
C LYS A 88 28.43 -7.38 -4.78
N GLY A 89 28.70 -8.65 -5.07
CA GLY A 89 29.67 -9.46 -4.34
C GLY A 89 31.11 -9.00 -4.56
N ASN A 90 32.03 -9.50 -3.75
CA ASN A 90 33.46 -9.17 -3.84
C ASN A 90 34.14 -9.77 -5.10
N ASN A 91 33.50 -10.75 -5.75
CA ASN A 91 33.91 -11.25 -7.07
C ASN A 91 32.94 -10.66 -8.08
N ASP A 92 33.44 -10.02 -9.14
CA ASP A 92 32.70 -9.15 -10.07
C ASP A 92 31.43 -9.75 -10.73
N ASN A 93 31.17 -11.05 -10.59
CA ASN A 93 30.02 -11.75 -11.18
C ASN A 93 28.97 -12.29 -10.20
N THR A 94 29.16 -12.23 -8.87
CA THR A 94 28.15 -12.75 -7.92
C THR A 94 27.33 -11.61 -7.29
N THR A 95 26.00 -11.69 -7.37
CA THR A 95 25.11 -10.73 -6.72
C THR A 95 24.45 -11.39 -5.51
N ILE A 96 24.67 -10.83 -4.32
CA ILE A 96 24.05 -11.30 -3.09
C ILE A 96 22.64 -10.72 -3.02
N SER A 97 21.63 -11.58 -2.88
CA SER A 97 20.21 -11.24 -2.75
C SER A 97 19.68 -11.65 -1.37
N VAL A 98 19.25 -10.68 -0.57
CA VAL A 98 18.71 -10.91 0.77
C VAL A 98 17.24 -10.46 0.86
N CYS A 99 16.44 -11.16 1.68
CA CYS A 99 15.07 -10.75 1.96
C CYS A 99 15.03 -9.49 2.84
N GLU A 100 13.89 -8.79 2.86
CA GLU A 100 13.73 -7.58 3.68
C GLU A 100 13.92 -7.85 5.19
N ASP A 101 13.54 -9.02 5.70
CA ASP A 101 13.77 -9.38 7.11
C ASP A 101 15.26 -9.47 7.46
N CYS A 102 16.06 -10.11 6.61
CA CYS A 102 17.52 -10.18 6.77
C CYS A 102 18.14 -8.79 6.66
N TYR A 103 17.72 -8.00 5.66
CA TYR A 103 18.19 -6.62 5.51
C TYR A 103 17.89 -5.78 6.75
N ARG A 104 16.65 -5.77 7.24
CA ARG A 104 16.26 -4.97 8.42
C ARG A 104 16.95 -5.42 9.71
N THR A 105 17.26 -6.70 9.83
CA THR A 105 17.88 -7.23 11.05
C THR A 105 19.39 -7.00 11.08
N LYS A 106 20.07 -7.06 9.93
CA LYS A 106 21.54 -7.10 9.87
C LYS A 106 22.19 -5.96 9.10
N HIS A 107 21.48 -5.37 8.14
CA HIS A 107 22.02 -4.42 7.15
C HIS A 107 21.21 -3.12 7.07
N TYR A 108 20.40 -2.81 8.08
CA TYR A 108 19.48 -1.68 8.01
C TYR A 108 20.25 -0.36 7.83
N GLY A 109 20.01 0.33 6.72
CA GLY A 109 20.70 1.56 6.36
C GLY A 109 22.07 1.37 5.69
N ASP A 110 22.50 0.13 5.46
CA ASP A 110 23.68 -0.15 4.63
C ASP A 110 23.35 0.19 3.15
N LEU A 111 24.01 1.23 2.65
CA LEU A 111 23.83 1.75 1.29
C LEU A 111 24.52 0.87 0.22
N SER A 112 25.34 -0.11 0.61
CA SER A 112 25.90 -1.09 -0.32
C SER A 112 24.86 -2.09 -0.85
N TYR A 113 23.69 -2.13 -0.23
CA TYR A 113 22.53 -2.87 -0.71
C TYR A 113 21.54 -1.91 -1.38
N ALA A 114 21.12 -2.27 -2.60
CA ALA A 114 20.04 -1.60 -3.31
C ALA A 114 18.75 -2.41 -3.19
N LYS A 115 17.65 -1.76 -2.83
CA LYS A 115 16.34 -2.40 -2.85
C LYS A 115 15.93 -2.71 -4.28
N LYS A 116 15.26 -3.84 -4.47
CA LYS A 116 14.63 -4.24 -5.73
C LYS A 116 13.24 -4.79 -5.45
N TYR A 117 12.23 -4.21 -6.11
CA TYR A 117 10.87 -4.72 -6.02
C TYR A 117 10.77 -6.12 -6.61
N GLN A 118 9.71 -6.85 -6.26
CA GLN A 118 9.37 -8.07 -6.99
C GLN A 118 9.22 -7.73 -8.48
N HIS A 119 9.78 -8.54 -9.36
CA HIS A 119 9.82 -8.23 -10.78
C HIS A 119 9.76 -9.49 -11.64
N CYS A 120 9.33 -9.30 -12.88
CA CYS A 120 9.31 -10.34 -13.89
C CYS A 120 10.76 -10.76 -14.22
N PRO A 121 11.11 -12.05 -14.15
CA PRO A 121 12.50 -12.50 -14.33
C PRO A 121 12.97 -12.51 -15.78
N PHE A 122 12.12 -12.21 -16.77
CA PHE A 122 12.47 -12.41 -18.18
C PHE A 122 13.64 -11.54 -18.63
N ALA A 123 13.65 -10.26 -18.29
CA ALA A 123 14.71 -9.33 -18.71
C ALA A 123 16.08 -9.68 -18.10
N GLU A 124 16.10 -10.31 -16.93
CA GLU A 124 17.34 -10.77 -16.27
C GLU A 124 17.78 -12.16 -16.72
N GLY A 125 16.83 -13.01 -17.11
CA GLY A 125 17.07 -14.43 -17.35
C GLY A 125 17.23 -14.83 -18.81
N ILE A 126 16.56 -14.13 -19.74
CA ILE A 126 16.50 -14.52 -21.15
C ILE A 126 17.50 -13.69 -21.96
N ASP A 127 18.72 -14.21 -22.07
CA ASP A 127 19.77 -13.62 -22.89
C ASP A 127 19.62 -13.98 -24.38
N ALA A 128 20.50 -13.43 -25.22
CA ALA A 128 20.46 -13.66 -26.67
C ALA A 128 20.60 -15.15 -27.02
N ALA A 129 21.47 -15.89 -26.34
CA ALA A 129 21.68 -17.32 -26.58
C ALA A 129 20.43 -18.14 -26.21
N THR A 130 19.88 -17.90 -25.02
CA THR A 130 18.67 -18.54 -24.50
C THR A 130 17.47 -18.24 -25.39
N SER A 131 17.34 -16.99 -25.87
CA SER A 131 16.23 -16.61 -26.75
C SER A 131 16.23 -17.38 -28.07
N ARG A 132 17.40 -17.61 -28.67
CA ARG A 132 17.57 -18.44 -29.87
C ARG A 132 17.32 -19.91 -29.61
N ALA A 133 17.68 -20.39 -28.43
CA ALA A 133 17.40 -21.75 -27.98
C ALA A 133 15.89 -22.01 -27.79
N LEU A 134 15.12 -21.01 -27.36
CA LEU A 134 13.68 -21.10 -27.12
C LEU A 134 12.83 -20.94 -28.40
N CYS A 135 13.35 -20.26 -29.42
CA CYS A 135 12.65 -20.08 -30.69
C CYS A 135 13.09 -21.16 -31.69
N THR A 136 12.13 -21.89 -32.27
CA THR A 136 12.38 -22.84 -33.36
C THR A 136 11.57 -22.50 -34.60
N CYS A 137 11.05 -21.27 -34.68
CA CYS A 137 10.17 -20.84 -35.75
C CYS A 137 10.97 -20.65 -37.05
N PRO A 138 10.60 -21.33 -38.15
CA PRO A 138 11.37 -21.28 -39.40
C PRO A 138 11.32 -19.91 -40.07
N GLU A 139 10.28 -19.12 -39.83
CA GLU A 139 10.07 -17.81 -40.45
C GLU A 139 10.64 -16.64 -39.63
N VAL A 140 11.26 -16.91 -38.49
CA VAL A 140 11.90 -15.90 -37.64
C VAL A 140 13.40 -15.86 -37.98
N PRO A 141 13.97 -14.71 -38.36
CA PRO A 141 15.41 -14.59 -38.59
C PRO A 141 16.21 -14.76 -37.29
N HIS A 142 17.07 -15.78 -37.25
CA HIS A 142 17.99 -16.03 -36.13
C HIS A 142 19.32 -15.26 -36.24
N SER A 143 19.61 -14.72 -37.42
CA SER A 143 20.76 -13.88 -37.71
C SER A 143 20.31 -12.50 -38.18
N ASP A 144 21.14 -11.49 -37.94
CA ASP A 144 20.95 -10.15 -38.49
C ASP A 144 21.39 -10.05 -39.97
N ASP A 145 21.29 -8.86 -40.55
CA ASP A 145 21.67 -8.59 -41.95
C ASP A 145 23.16 -8.83 -42.24
N LYS A 146 24.00 -8.96 -41.21
CA LYS A 146 25.43 -9.26 -41.29
C LYS A 146 25.74 -10.74 -41.07
N GLY A 147 24.72 -11.57 -40.81
CA GLY A 147 24.86 -12.99 -40.51
C GLY A 147 25.13 -13.28 -39.03
N GLU A 148 25.18 -12.27 -38.16
CA GLU A 148 25.51 -12.43 -36.76
C GLU A 148 24.30 -12.92 -35.92
N PRO A 149 24.50 -13.75 -34.89
CA PRO A 149 23.40 -14.28 -34.08
C PRO A 149 22.60 -13.19 -33.37
N ARG A 150 21.33 -13.06 -33.71
CA ARG A 150 20.42 -12.04 -33.20
C ARG A 150 19.80 -12.44 -31.86
N ALA A 151 19.47 -11.47 -31.00
CA ALA A 151 18.60 -11.70 -29.85
C ALA A 151 17.14 -11.75 -30.31
N LEU A 152 16.40 -12.77 -29.89
CA LEU A 152 14.98 -12.97 -30.26
C LEU A 152 14.01 -12.58 -29.13
N PHE A 153 14.57 -12.14 -27.99
CA PHE A 153 13.83 -11.62 -26.85
C PHE A 153 14.34 -10.22 -26.51
N PRO A 154 13.46 -9.24 -26.21
CA PRO A 154 12.00 -9.33 -26.23
C PRO A 154 11.44 -9.57 -27.64
N VAL A 155 10.25 -10.17 -27.74
CA VAL A 155 9.61 -10.54 -29.00
C VAL A 155 9.11 -9.29 -29.75
N ASP A 156 9.38 -9.22 -31.06
CA ASP A 156 8.78 -8.25 -31.96
C ASP A 156 7.45 -8.81 -32.50
N PRO A 157 6.29 -8.14 -32.26
CA PRO A 157 4.99 -8.59 -32.78
C PRO A 157 4.91 -8.72 -34.30
N ARG A 158 5.85 -8.11 -35.04
CA ARG A 158 5.89 -8.17 -36.51
C ARG A 158 6.50 -9.46 -37.04
N GLU A 159 7.14 -10.24 -36.18
CA GLU A 159 7.79 -11.50 -36.54
C GLU A 159 6.82 -12.67 -36.45
N ARG A 160 6.96 -13.62 -37.36
CA ARG A 160 6.04 -14.75 -37.51
C ARG A 160 6.41 -15.91 -36.60
N HIS A 161 6.18 -15.70 -35.29
CA HIS A 161 6.26 -16.75 -34.29
C HIS A 161 5.03 -17.66 -34.37
N ILE A 162 5.20 -18.97 -34.15
CA ILE A 162 4.09 -19.92 -34.16
C ILE A 162 3.30 -19.78 -32.85
N GLU A 163 2.06 -19.27 -32.93
CA GLU A 163 1.24 -18.93 -31.75
C GLU A 163 0.48 -20.12 -31.14
N SER A 164 0.14 -21.15 -31.93
CA SER A 164 -0.70 -22.27 -31.47
C SER A 164 -0.26 -23.62 -32.04
N GLY A 165 -0.59 -24.69 -31.32
CA GLY A 165 -0.30 -26.07 -31.70
C GLY A 165 0.88 -26.72 -30.96
N PRO A 166 1.27 -27.95 -31.34
CA PRO A 166 2.36 -28.68 -30.68
C PRO A 166 3.75 -28.05 -30.89
N GLN A 167 3.88 -27.12 -31.84
CA GLN A 167 5.10 -26.39 -32.15
C GLN A 167 5.04 -24.90 -31.76
N THR A 168 4.15 -24.51 -30.82
CA THR A 168 4.10 -23.13 -30.33
C THR A 168 5.48 -22.67 -29.86
N CYS A 169 5.90 -21.49 -30.30
CA CYS A 169 7.20 -20.90 -29.99
C CYS A 169 7.46 -20.85 -28.48
N GLY A 170 8.64 -21.30 -28.03
CA GLY A 170 9.00 -21.30 -26.61
C GLY A 170 9.02 -19.90 -25.99
N LEU A 171 9.31 -18.86 -26.77
CA LEU A 171 9.26 -17.47 -26.34
C LEU A 171 7.84 -17.00 -26.00
N LEU A 172 6.85 -17.40 -26.80
CA LEU A 172 5.44 -17.08 -26.55
C LEU A 172 4.88 -17.86 -25.33
N ARG A 173 5.53 -18.97 -24.95
CA ARG A 173 5.16 -19.80 -23.79
C ARG A 173 5.83 -19.36 -22.48
N LEU A 174 6.65 -18.31 -22.48
CA LEU A 174 7.35 -17.83 -21.29
C LEU A 174 6.38 -17.42 -20.18
N THR A 175 5.35 -16.62 -20.53
CA THR A 175 4.33 -16.13 -19.59
C THR A 175 3.60 -17.30 -18.91
N GLU A 176 3.17 -18.29 -19.70
CA GLU A 176 2.49 -19.47 -19.19
C GLU A 176 3.42 -20.31 -18.28
N SER A 177 4.67 -20.50 -18.70
CA SER A 177 5.67 -21.27 -17.93
C SER A 177 5.97 -20.62 -16.58
N LEU A 178 6.14 -19.30 -16.55
CA LEU A 178 6.32 -18.54 -15.32
C LEU A 178 5.10 -18.63 -14.40
N ALA A 179 3.89 -18.49 -14.97
CA ALA A 179 2.64 -18.61 -14.22
C ALA A 179 2.47 -19.99 -13.59
N ARG A 180 2.76 -21.07 -14.35
CA ARG A 180 2.76 -22.45 -13.86
C ARG A 180 3.78 -22.66 -12.74
N ALA A 181 4.98 -22.08 -12.87
CA ALA A 181 6.02 -22.19 -11.85
C ALA A 181 5.64 -21.46 -10.54
N LYS A 182 5.13 -20.23 -10.63
CA LYS A 182 4.58 -19.48 -9.48
C LYS A 182 3.48 -20.28 -8.79
N TYR A 183 2.56 -20.84 -9.57
CA TYR A 183 1.47 -21.67 -9.06
C TYR A 183 1.96 -22.95 -8.35
N ALA A 184 2.92 -23.65 -8.93
CA ALA A 184 3.46 -24.89 -8.36
C ALA A 184 4.07 -24.65 -6.96
N THR A 185 4.76 -23.53 -6.76
CA THR A 185 5.34 -23.18 -5.45
C THR A 185 4.27 -22.94 -4.39
N ILE A 186 3.22 -22.19 -4.73
CA ILE A 186 2.10 -21.92 -3.80
C ILE A 186 1.40 -23.24 -3.40
N ARG A 187 1.24 -24.18 -4.34
CA ARG A 187 0.58 -25.48 -4.08
C ARG A 187 1.43 -26.40 -3.21
N ARG A 188 2.73 -26.54 -3.48
CA ARG A 188 3.65 -27.42 -2.71
C ARG A 188 3.70 -27.02 -1.24
N ASP A 189 3.73 -25.72 -0.96
CA ASP A 189 3.80 -25.22 0.41
C ASP A 189 2.50 -25.45 1.21
N ARG A 190 1.33 -25.53 0.56
CA ARG A 190 0.06 -25.87 1.24
C ARG A 190 0.00 -27.33 1.72
N ILE A 191 0.62 -28.26 0.99
CA ILE A 191 0.60 -29.70 1.34
C ILE A 191 1.44 -29.97 2.61
N GLY A 192 2.55 -29.23 2.81
CA GLY A 192 3.37 -29.35 4.03
C GLY A 192 2.67 -28.88 5.32
N LEU A 193 1.72 -27.94 5.23
CA LEU A 193 0.92 -27.44 6.37
C LEU A 193 -0.28 -28.34 6.73
N ALA A 194 -0.68 -29.26 5.85
CA ALA A 194 -1.78 -30.19 6.07
C ALA A 194 -1.43 -31.36 7.02
N SER A 195 -0.16 -31.49 7.43
CA SER A 195 0.32 -32.54 8.34
C SER A 195 0.08 -32.16 9.81
N THR A 196 -0.97 -32.75 10.41
CA THR A 196 -1.26 -33.00 11.86
C THR A 196 -1.15 -31.87 12.91
N SER A 197 -0.25 -30.91 12.78
CA SER A 197 0.07 -29.89 13.79
C SER A 197 -0.96 -28.75 13.85
N ALA A 198 -1.48 -28.31 12.70
CA ALA A 198 -2.50 -27.25 12.62
C ALA A 198 -3.84 -27.67 13.27
N MET A 199 -4.26 -28.93 13.06
CA MET A 199 -5.46 -29.49 13.71
C MET A 199 -5.30 -29.62 15.24
N ARG A 200 -4.09 -29.92 15.72
CA ARG A 200 -3.79 -30.02 17.16
C ARG A 200 -3.90 -28.66 17.85
N ILE A 201 -3.27 -27.63 17.28
CA ILE A 201 -3.34 -26.23 17.77
C ILE A 201 -4.78 -25.71 17.74
N PHE A 202 -5.56 -26.06 16.70
CA PHE A 202 -6.97 -25.71 16.60
C PHE A 202 -7.82 -26.32 17.73
N ARG A 203 -7.54 -27.58 18.11
CA ARG A 203 -8.23 -28.25 19.24
C ARG A 203 -7.97 -27.55 20.58
N ASP A 204 -6.78 -26.97 20.77
CA ASP A 204 -6.39 -26.27 21.99
C ASP A 204 -6.92 -24.83 22.09
N LEU A 205 -7.17 -24.19 20.94
CA LEU A 205 -7.74 -22.84 20.86
C LEU A 205 -9.28 -22.81 20.91
N ARG A 206 -9.93 -23.98 20.86
CA ARG A 206 -11.40 -24.08 20.93
C ARG A 206 -11.90 -23.45 22.23
N PRO A 207 -12.94 -22.59 22.19
CA PRO A 207 -13.60 -22.16 23.40
C PRO A 207 -14.08 -23.41 24.16
N LYS A 208 -13.65 -23.60 25.40
CA LYS A 208 -14.27 -24.58 26.29
C LYS A 208 -15.70 -24.07 26.54
N LYS A 209 -16.68 -24.58 25.79
CA LYS A 209 -18.10 -24.31 26.10
C LYS A 209 -18.37 -24.92 27.48
N ASP A 210 -18.90 -24.12 28.39
CA ASP A 210 -19.55 -24.65 29.59
C ASP A 210 -20.68 -25.59 29.15
N ARG A 211 -20.71 -26.81 29.69
CA ARG A 211 -21.62 -27.92 29.33
C ARG A 211 -23.10 -27.67 29.69
N LYS A 212 -23.57 -26.42 29.72
CA LYS A 212 -24.97 -26.08 30.04
C LYS A 212 -25.53 -25.07 29.06
N LYS A 213 -25.78 -25.53 27.83
CA LYS A 213 -26.88 -25.14 26.92
C LYS A 213 -26.54 -25.70 25.54
N GLN A 214 -27.04 -26.91 25.28
CA GLN A 214 -27.03 -27.53 23.97
C GLN A 214 -28.39 -28.19 23.77
N ALA A 215 -29.26 -27.45 23.09
CA ALA A 215 -30.37 -27.92 22.28
C ALA A 215 -30.67 -26.74 21.34
N ASP A 216 -30.87 -26.99 20.06
CA ASP A 216 -31.35 -26.06 19.02
C ASP A 216 -30.30 -25.37 18.13
N ASP A 217 -29.25 -26.06 17.64
CA ASP A 217 -28.52 -25.55 16.47
C ASP A 217 -27.87 -26.65 15.61
N ASP A 218 -28.67 -27.66 15.23
CA ASP A 218 -28.25 -28.81 14.42
C ASP A 218 -28.62 -28.65 12.92
N GLY A 219 -28.74 -27.41 12.43
CA GLY A 219 -29.11 -27.10 11.03
C GLY A 219 -27.92 -26.81 10.11
N TRP A 220 -26.83 -27.58 10.17
CA TRP A 220 -25.56 -27.26 9.47
C TRP A 220 -25.28 -28.07 8.19
N LEU A 221 -26.23 -28.88 7.69
CA LEU A 221 -25.91 -29.89 6.65
C LEU A 221 -26.77 -29.93 5.39
N ASP A 222 -27.80 -29.09 5.21
CA ASP A 222 -28.76 -29.28 4.10
C ASP A 222 -28.80 -28.20 2.99
N ASP A 223 -27.98 -27.14 3.01
CA ASP A 223 -27.92 -26.19 1.89
C ASP A 223 -26.73 -26.49 0.96
N LEU A 224 -26.88 -27.55 0.18
CA LEU A 224 -26.02 -27.88 -0.96
C LEU A 224 -26.91 -28.26 -2.15
N GLU A 225 -27.36 -27.28 -2.94
CA GLU A 225 -27.45 -27.40 -4.41
C GLU A 225 -27.87 -26.08 -5.07
N GLU A 226 -27.34 -25.90 -6.29
CA GLU A 226 -27.65 -24.89 -7.32
C GLU A 226 -27.43 -23.40 -7.01
N GLU A 227 -26.29 -22.86 -7.49
CA GLU A 227 -26.34 -21.62 -8.28
C GLU A 227 -25.34 -21.67 -9.45
N SER A 228 -25.92 -21.68 -10.65
CA SER A 228 -25.33 -21.43 -11.96
C SER A 228 -25.01 -19.96 -12.19
N GLU A 229 -24.08 -19.70 -13.12
CA GLU A 229 -23.81 -18.43 -13.84
C GLU A 229 -23.98 -17.12 -13.08
N VAL A 230 -22.86 -16.56 -12.59
CA VAL A 230 -22.85 -15.23 -11.96
C VAL A 230 -21.77 -14.33 -12.56
N SER A 231 -22.20 -13.15 -13.01
CA SER A 231 -21.41 -12.08 -13.64
C SER A 231 -20.26 -11.55 -12.76
N MET A 232 -19.15 -11.18 -13.42
CA MET A 232 -17.86 -10.78 -12.83
C MET A 232 -17.77 -9.28 -12.48
N PRO A 233 -17.70 -8.88 -11.19
CA PRO A 233 -17.41 -7.50 -10.79
C PRO A 233 -15.98 -7.30 -10.31
N SER A 234 -15.49 -6.08 -10.46
CA SER A 234 -14.08 -5.63 -10.50
C SER A 234 -13.34 -5.62 -9.14
N SER A 235 -12.18 -6.27 -9.07
CA SER A 235 -11.07 -5.96 -8.13
C SER A 235 -9.75 -5.89 -8.91
N THR A 236 -8.86 -4.98 -8.52
CA THR A 236 -7.67 -4.62 -9.32
C THR A 236 -6.36 -5.06 -8.66
N TYR A 237 -6.36 -5.35 -7.36
CA TYR A 237 -5.44 -6.34 -6.85
C TYR A 237 -6.15 -7.68 -6.95
N GLY A 238 -5.46 -8.73 -7.35
CA GLY A 238 -4.86 -9.65 -6.39
C GLY A 238 -5.71 -10.15 -5.20
N VAL A 239 -7.00 -9.83 -5.13
CA VAL A 239 -7.97 -10.21 -4.12
C VAL A 239 -9.18 -10.80 -4.82
N ALA A 240 -9.44 -12.08 -4.55
CA ALA A 240 -10.54 -12.85 -5.07
C ALA A 240 -11.89 -12.14 -4.86
N ASP A 241 -12.88 -12.49 -5.67
CA ASP A 241 -14.28 -12.34 -5.27
C ASP A 241 -14.43 -12.85 -3.83
N LEU A 242 -15.05 -12.05 -2.96
CA LEU A 242 -15.22 -12.42 -1.55
C LEU A 242 -15.86 -13.81 -1.41
N GLU A 243 -16.79 -14.17 -2.30
CA GLU A 243 -17.48 -15.46 -2.33
C GLU A 243 -16.49 -16.62 -2.55
N ARG A 244 -15.66 -16.55 -3.60
CA ARG A 244 -14.66 -17.59 -3.91
C ARG A 244 -13.44 -17.56 -2.97
N GLY A 245 -13.10 -16.40 -2.41
CA GLY A 245 -12.07 -16.27 -1.38
C GLY A 245 -12.52 -16.87 -0.04
N GLU A 246 -13.81 -16.79 0.30
CA GLU A 246 -14.41 -17.48 1.45
C GLU A 246 -14.38 -19.00 1.27
N GLU A 247 -14.57 -19.51 0.05
CA GLU A 247 -14.40 -20.93 -0.27
C GLU A 247 -12.99 -21.43 0.07
N GLU A 248 -11.95 -20.62 -0.19
CA GLU A 248 -10.58 -21.00 0.15
C GLU A 248 -10.27 -20.93 1.64
N ILE A 249 -10.95 -20.10 2.44
CA ILE A 249 -10.76 -20.03 3.89
C ILE A 249 -11.30 -21.33 4.50
N PRO A 250 -10.46 -22.12 5.20
CA PRO A 250 -10.93 -23.33 5.88
C PRO A 250 -12.18 -23.01 6.69
N PHE A 251 -13.24 -23.80 6.53
CA PHE A 251 -14.59 -23.47 7.05
C PHE A 251 -14.56 -23.09 8.54
N TYR A 252 -13.70 -23.73 9.33
CA TYR A 252 -13.53 -23.48 10.77
C TYR A 252 -12.87 -22.12 11.11
N LEU A 253 -12.30 -21.42 10.14
CA LEU A 253 -11.74 -20.07 10.27
C LEU A 253 -12.66 -18.98 9.72
N ARG A 254 -13.73 -19.36 9.00
CA ARG A 254 -14.68 -18.39 8.41
C ARG A 254 -15.34 -17.51 9.48
N HIS A 255 -15.71 -18.09 10.63
CA HIS A 255 -16.27 -17.30 11.73
C HIS A 255 -15.31 -16.20 12.22
N TYR A 256 -14.02 -16.51 12.35
CA TYR A 256 -13.01 -15.54 12.79
C TYR A 256 -12.67 -14.50 11.72
N THR A 257 -12.57 -14.90 10.44
CA THR A 257 -12.33 -13.96 9.32
C THR A 257 -13.50 -13.00 9.14
N LYS A 258 -14.74 -13.47 9.33
CA LYS A 258 -15.95 -12.62 9.31
C LYS A 258 -16.00 -11.65 10.49
N LYS A 259 -15.65 -12.13 11.70
CA LYS A 259 -15.69 -11.30 12.93
C LYS A 259 -14.53 -10.29 13.02
N TYR A 260 -13.34 -10.67 12.56
CA TYR A 260 -12.10 -9.92 12.67
C TYR A 260 -11.21 -10.11 11.41
N PRO A 261 -11.51 -9.43 10.30
CA PRO A 261 -10.78 -9.62 9.04
C PRO A 261 -9.29 -9.26 9.13
N PHE A 262 -8.89 -8.43 10.12
CA PHE A 262 -7.50 -8.07 10.39
C PHE A 262 -6.93 -8.76 11.64
N GLY A 263 -7.46 -9.94 11.97
CA GLY A 263 -7.15 -10.70 13.20
C GLY A 263 -5.68 -11.13 13.39
N ASN A 264 -4.81 -10.94 12.40
CA ASN A 264 -3.36 -11.19 12.52
C ASN A 264 -2.52 -9.92 12.34
N VAL A 265 -3.16 -8.77 12.26
CA VAL A 265 -2.52 -7.49 12.00
C VAL A 265 -2.36 -6.73 13.31
N HIS A 266 -1.16 -6.22 13.58
CA HIS A 266 -0.98 -5.28 14.68
C HIS A 266 -1.32 -3.88 14.20
N MET A 267 -2.23 -3.22 14.91
CA MET A 267 -2.71 -1.89 14.59
C MET A 267 -2.53 -0.97 15.80
N ALA A 268 -2.03 0.24 15.54
CA ALA A 268 -1.91 1.31 16.52
C ALA A 268 -2.65 2.55 16.02
N LEU A 269 -3.16 3.37 16.94
CA LEU A 269 -3.74 4.66 16.61
C LEU A 269 -2.65 5.74 16.72
N ARG A 270 -2.38 6.44 15.62
CA ARG A 270 -1.45 7.58 15.57
C ARG A 270 -2.24 8.88 15.48
N ILE A 271 -1.90 9.85 16.34
CA ILE A 271 -2.48 11.20 16.37
C ILE A 271 -1.32 12.18 16.38
N GLY A 272 -1.04 12.77 15.21
CA GLY A 272 0.20 13.49 14.97
C GLY A 272 1.43 12.67 15.43
N PRO A 273 2.27 13.18 16.35
CA PRO A 273 3.44 12.45 16.83
C PRO A 273 3.12 11.35 17.86
N LEU A 274 1.92 11.32 18.43
CA LEU A 274 1.55 10.37 19.48
C LEU A 274 1.06 9.06 18.87
N THR A 275 1.72 7.94 19.18
CA THR A 275 1.23 6.60 18.83
C THR A 275 0.72 5.89 20.09
N ILE A 276 -0.51 5.36 20.00
CA ILE A 276 -1.19 4.65 21.07
C ILE A 276 -1.42 3.21 20.59
N GLU A 277 -0.85 2.25 21.32
CA GLU A 277 -0.95 0.83 20.99
C GLU A 277 -1.56 0.04 22.15
N ASN A 278 -2.29 -1.01 21.80
CA ASN A 278 -2.77 -1.98 22.77
C ASN A 278 -1.59 -2.92 23.13
N GLY A 279 -1.17 -2.91 24.39
CA GLY A 279 0.05 -3.58 24.85
C GLY A 279 0.08 -5.08 24.58
N VAL A 280 1.20 -5.58 24.04
CA VAL A 280 1.39 -6.99 23.68
C VAL A 280 1.86 -7.80 24.87
N ALA A 281 1.40 -9.04 25.00
CA ALA A 281 1.69 -9.94 26.13
C ALA A 281 3.19 -10.26 26.38
N ASN A 282 4.07 -9.95 25.43
CA ASN A 282 5.50 -10.33 25.47
C ASN A 282 6.47 -9.17 25.74
N LEU A 283 5.96 -7.96 25.98
CA LEU A 283 6.78 -6.86 26.47
C LEU A 283 6.44 -6.62 27.95
N PRO A 284 7.41 -6.24 28.80
CA PRO A 284 7.09 -5.75 30.14
C PRO A 284 6.04 -4.65 30.01
N ARG A 285 5.09 -4.57 30.96
CA ARG A 285 3.97 -3.62 30.96
C ARG A 285 4.49 -2.19 30.89
N THR A 286 4.75 -1.73 29.68
CA THR A 286 5.41 -0.45 29.43
C THR A 286 4.30 0.53 29.11
N ILE A 287 4.00 1.38 30.09
CA ILE A 287 2.93 2.38 29.98
C ILE A 287 3.35 3.51 29.02
N TYR A 288 4.65 3.74 28.91
CA TYR A 288 5.24 4.76 28.04
C TYR A 288 6.68 4.39 27.71
N THR A 289 7.06 4.57 26.45
CA THR A 289 8.46 4.51 26.02
C THR A 289 8.79 5.77 25.23
N GLN A 290 9.91 6.40 25.56
CA GLN A 290 10.48 7.49 24.78
C GLN A 290 11.87 7.08 24.32
N THR A 291 12.00 6.72 23.05
CA THR A 291 13.29 6.32 22.50
C THR A 291 14.08 7.58 22.13
N LYS A 292 15.07 7.95 22.95
CA LYS A 292 15.98 9.06 22.68
C LYS A 292 17.24 8.64 21.91
N ASP A 293 17.50 7.34 21.80
CA ASP A 293 18.71 6.81 21.16
C ASP A 293 18.41 6.29 19.74
N LYS A 294 18.94 6.97 18.73
CA LYS A 294 18.80 6.60 17.32
C LYS A 294 19.74 5.49 16.88
N ARG A 295 20.82 5.22 17.62
CA ARG A 295 21.87 4.26 17.20
C ARG A 295 21.53 2.81 17.54
N ALA A 296 20.58 2.58 18.44
CA ALA A 296 20.19 1.26 18.91
C ALA A 296 18.83 0.77 18.35
N TRP A 297 18.18 1.52 17.45
CA TRP A 297 16.79 1.26 17.06
C TRP A 297 16.64 0.97 15.57
N VAL A 298 16.19 -0.25 15.24
CA VAL A 298 15.61 -0.55 13.93
C VAL A 298 14.19 0.04 13.90
N PRO A 299 13.86 0.91 12.94
CA PRO A 299 12.54 1.48 12.85
C PRO A 299 11.43 0.45 12.74
N LYS A 300 10.32 0.72 13.43
CA LYS A 300 9.09 -0.07 13.28
C LYS A 300 8.76 -0.17 11.79
N ARG A 301 8.60 -1.41 11.30
CA ARG A 301 8.25 -1.67 9.91
C ARG A 301 6.75 -1.42 9.73
N ILE A 302 6.40 -0.26 9.19
CA ILE A 302 5.02 0.11 8.88
C ILE A 302 4.64 -0.50 7.52
N LYS A 303 3.51 -1.22 7.49
CA LYS A 303 2.98 -1.88 6.28
C LYS A 303 1.98 -1.02 5.54
N ALA A 304 1.13 -0.32 6.29
CA ALA A 304 0.14 0.58 5.74
C ALA A 304 -0.24 1.62 6.78
N VAL A 305 -0.67 2.76 6.32
CA VAL A 305 -1.32 3.80 7.12
C VAL A 305 -2.73 3.94 6.60
N MET A 306 -3.71 4.07 7.48
CA MET A 306 -5.10 4.31 7.12
C MET A 306 -5.53 5.64 7.73
N LYS A 307 -5.59 6.69 6.91
CA LYS A 307 -6.04 8.01 7.36
C LYS A 307 -7.46 7.94 7.89
N GLN A 308 -7.68 8.35 9.13
CA GLN A 308 -9.02 8.45 9.69
C GLN A 308 -9.50 9.90 9.64
N VAL A 309 -8.63 10.85 9.96
CA VAL A 309 -8.93 12.27 9.98
C VAL A 309 -7.76 13.04 9.39
N ILE A 310 -8.05 13.91 8.43
CA ILE A 310 -7.12 14.92 7.93
C ILE A 310 -7.34 16.16 8.81
N GLY A 311 -6.33 16.47 9.62
CA GLY A 311 -6.33 17.64 10.45
C GLY A 311 -6.41 18.92 9.63
N SER A 312 -6.59 20.05 10.34
CA SER A 312 -6.61 21.37 9.73
C SER A 312 -5.40 22.26 10.12
N PRO A 313 -4.17 21.76 10.39
CA PRO A 313 -3.07 22.68 10.65
C PRO A 313 -2.64 23.35 9.34
N PHE A 314 -2.52 24.68 9.35
CA PHE A 314 -1.99 25.46 8.21
C PHE A 314 -2.74 25.30 6.89
N SER A 315 -4.02 24.94 6.93
CA SER A 315 -4.87 24.83 5.73
C SER A 315 -5.56 26.15 5.35
N GLY A 316 -5.51 27.17 6.21
CA GLY A 316 -6.28 28.40 6.06
C GLY A 316 -7.78 28.23 6.37
N LEU A 317 -8.22 27.06 6.86
CA LEU A 317 -9.63 26.82 7.21
C LEU A 317 -10.01 27.44 8.56
N SER A 318 -9.06 27.55 9.49
CA SER A 318 -9.24 28.15 10.81
C SER A 318 -8.80 29.63 10.78
N ASP A 319 -7.88 30.04 11.64
CA ASP A 319 -7.31 31.39 11.67
C ASP A 319 -6.12 31.51 10.71
N GLY A 320 -6.42 31.71 9.42
CA GLY A 320 -5.41 31.82 8.37
C GLY A 320 -4.37 32.94 8.62
N LYS A 321 -4.72 33.99 9.36
CA LYS A 321 -3.78 35.08 9.72
C LYS A 321 -2.74 34.58 10.72
N LYS A 322 -3.17 33.90 11.78
CA LYS A 322 -2.24 33.31 12.77
C LYS A 322 -1.40 32.18 12.16
N GLU A 323 -2.01 31.37 11.29
CA GLU A 323 -1.29 30.34 10.55
C GLU A 323 -0.16 30.95 9.70
N LEU A 324 -0.47 31.98 8.90
CA LEU A 324 0.52 32.70 8.09
C LEU A 324 1.59 33.36 8.96
N GLN A 325 1.22 33.94 10.09
CA GLN A 325 2.19 34.55 11.02
C GLN A 325 3.21 33.51 11.51
N VAL A 326 2.75 32.33 11.94
CA VAL A 326 3.65 31.25 12.39
C VAL A 326 4.55 30.77 11.25
N ILE A 327 4.03 30.65 10.03
CA ILE A 327 4.83 30.28 8.85
C ILE A 327 5.90 31.34 8.58
N GLN A 328 5.54 32.62 8.58
CA GLN A 328 6.49 33.70 8.35
C GLN A 328 7.56 33.76 9.44
N GLU A 329 7.20 33.57 10.71
CA GLU A 329 8.15 33.50 11.82
C GLU A 329 9.10 32.31 11.67
N LEU A 330 8.60 31.15 11.23
CA LEU A 330 9.42 29.97 10.94
C LEU A 330 10.39 30.22 9.77
N VAL A 331 9.92 30.81 8.67
CA VAL A 331 10.77 31.14 7.50
C VAL A 331 11.84 32.16 7.91
N ARG A 332 11.48 33.23 8.61
CA ARG A 332 12.44 34.21 9.13
C ARG A 332 13.46 33.54 10.05
N ALA A 333 13.02 32.63 10.92
CA ALA A 333 13.92 31.89 11.79
C ALA A 333 14.91 31.02 10.98
N SER A 334 14.45 30.31 9.94
CA SER A 334 15.33 29.48 9.10
C SER A 334 16.38 30.27 8.31
N GLN A 335 16.13 31.56 8.05
CA GLN A 335 17.03 32.44 7.31
C GLN A 335 18.07 33.14 8.22
N LEU A 336 18.03 32.92 9.53
CA LEU A 336 19.01 33.50 10.44
C LEU A 336 20.40 32.93 10.15
N LYS A 337 21.30 33.77 9.63
CA LYS A 337 22.70 33.42 9.32
C LYS A 337 23.47 32.82 10.51
N THR A 338 23.03 33.11 11.73
CA THR A 338 23.59 32.56 12.97
C THR A 338 23.28 31.06 13.17
N LEU A 339 22.28 30.50 12.50
CA LEU A 339 21.99 29.06 12.50
C LEU A 339 22.96 28.35 11.56
N GLY A 340 24.19 28.13 12.02
CA GLY A 340 25.26 27.54 11.22
C GLY A 340 26.54 28.38 11.17
N ASP A 341 26.58 29.49 11.90
CA ASP A 341 27.79 30.29 12.06
C ASP A 341 28.87 29.46 12.77
N PRO A 342 30.01 29.16 12.11
CA PRO A 342 31.09 28.37 12.69
C PRO A 342 31.82 29.09 13.83
N SER A 343 31.60 30.40 14.01
CA SER A 343 32.18 31.19 15.11
C SER A 343 31.46 31.01 16.46
N LEU A 344 30.24 30.48 16.46
CA LEU A 344 29.48 30.22 17.68
C LEU A 344 29.86 28.86 18.28
N SER A 345 30.04 28.81 19.60
CA SER A 345 30.18 27.53 20.28
C SER A 345 28.90 26.69 20.14
N ARG A 346 29.04 25.37 20.19
CA ARG A 346 27.89 24.44 20.13
C ARG A 346 26.85 24.72 21.23
N ALA A 347 27.28 25.20 22.39
CA ALA A 347 26.38 25.57 23.48
C ALA A 347 25.57 26.84 23.17
N GLU A 348 26.18 27.84 22.53
CA GLU A 348 25.50 29.07 22.10
C GLU A 348 24.53 28.79 20.94
N GLN A 349 24.93 27.96 19.98
CA GLN A 349 24.05 27.50 18.92
C GLN A 349 22.82 26.78 19.50
N ASN A 350 23.00 25.89 20.48
CA ASN A 350 21.89 25.19 21.13
C ASN A 350 20.96 26.17 21.87
N LYS A 351 21.50 27.12 22.64
CA LYS A 351 20.68 28.15 23.33
C LYS A 351 19.88 29.01 22.35
N LEU A 352 20.49 29.40 21.23
CA LEU A 352 19.81 30.15 20.18
C LEU A 352 18.64 29.36 19.60
N VAL A 353 18.89 28.09 19.26
CA VAL A 353 17.86 27.18 18.77
C VAL A 353 16.74 27.07 19.81
N GLU A 354 17.04 26.68 21.05
CA GLU A 354 16.05 26.55 22.12
C GLU A 354 15.18 27.81 22.31
N ARG A 355 15.76 29.00 22.21
CA ARG A 355 15.01 30.27 22.28
C ARG A 355 14.03 30.44 21.11
N ILE A 356 14.49 30.21 19.88
CA ILE A 356 13.66 30.27 18.67
C ILE A 356 12.52 29.26 18.78
N LEU A 357 12.88 28.04 19.18
CA LEU A 357 11.93 26.95 19.38
C LEU A 357 10.89 27.32 20.43
N GLY A 358 11.31 27.76 21.62
CA GLY A 358 10.40 28.17 22.69
C GLY A 358 9.37 29.21 22.24
N HIS A 359 9.80 30.18 21.43
CA HIS A 359 8.90 31.18 20.84
C HIS A 359 7.87 30.57 19.89
N LEU A 360 8.34 29.80 18.89
CA LEU A 360 7.46 29.16 17.90
C LEU A 360 6.48 28.20 18.58
N LEU A 361 6.95 27.41 19.55
CA LEU A 361 6.12 26.49 20.32
C LEU A 361 5.04 27.23 21.12
N GLY A 362 5.36 28.39 21.69
CA GLY A 362 4.37 29.26 22.33
C GLY A 362 3.24 29.66 21.38
N ARG A 363 3.56 30.05 20.14
CA ARG A 363 2.56 30.40 19.12
C ARG A 363 1.70 29.22 18.70
N LEU A 364 2.33 28.07 18.47
CA LEU A 364 1.63 26.83 18.07
C LEU A 364 0.70 26.33 19.17
N LYS A 365 1.13 26.41 20.43
CA LYS A 365 0.28 26.12 21.59
C LYS A 365 -1.00 26.95 21.55
N VAL A 366 -0.90 28.24 21.24
CA VAL A 366 -2.08 29.12 21.12
C VAL A 366 -2.95 28.71 19.92
N LEU A 367 -2.34 28.39 18.77
CA LEU A 367 -3.06 28.04 17.54
C LEU A 367 -3.81 26.69 17.62
N PHE A 368 -3.27 25.74 18.39
CA PHE A 368 -3.78 24.37 18.45
C PHE A 368 -4.49 24.01 19.75
N ARG A 369 -4.44 24.86 20.79
CA ARG A 369 -4.99 24.59 22.14
C ARG A 369 -6.35 23.92 22.11
N ASP A 370 -7.36 24.60 21.57
CA ASP A 370 -8.75 24.13 21.62
C ASP A 370 -8.96 22.77 20.92
N ARG A 371 -8.22 22.54 19.83
CA ARG A 371 -8.27 21.29 19.06
C ARG A 371 -7.59 20.15 19.80
N LEU A 372 -6.39 20.39 20.34
CA LEU A 372 -5.65 19.41 21.12
C LEU A 372 -6.39 19.05 22.41
N ASP A 373 -6.93 20.04 23.12
CA ASP A 373 -7.69 19.81 24.35
C ASP A 373 -8.93 18.95 24.07
N THR A 374 -9.61 19.21 22.94
CA THR A 374 -10.74 18.38 22.49
C THR A 374 -10.31 16.93 22.21
N TYR A 375 -9.25 16.72 21.42
CA TYR A 375 -8.77 15.38 21.07
C TYR A 375 -8.28 14.61 22.30
N LEU A 376 -7.45 15.24 23.14
CA LEU A 376 -6.90 14.61 24.34
C LEU A 376 -7.99 14.31 25.37
N SER A 377 -8.99 15.18 25.52
CA SER A 377 -10.14 14.94 26.40
C SER A 377 -10.94 13.73 25.93
N ASP A 378 -11.29 13.68 24.64
CA ASP A 378 -12.01 12.54 24.06
C ASP A 378 -11.23 11.23 24.20
N LEU A 379 -9.94 11.23 23.89
CA LEU A 379 -9.07 10.06 24.06
C LEU A 379 -9.02 9.58 25.50
N THR A 380 -8.84 10.51 26.44
CA THR A 380 -8.79 10.20 27.87
C THR A 380 -10.11 9.57 28.31
N MET A 381 -11.25 10.19 27.98
CA MET A 381 -12.56 9.63 28.30
C MET A 381 -12.75 8.22 27.73
N LYS A 382 -12.31 7.98 26.48
CA LYS A 382 -12.41 6.66 25.84
C LYS A 382 -11.47 5.63 26.45
N LEU A 383 -10.23 6.00 26.74
CA LEU A 383 -9.25 5.10 27.36
C LEU A 383 -9.71 4.63 28.75
N PHE A 384 -10.29 5.52 29.55
CA PHE A 384 -10.78 5.20 30.91
C PHE A 384 -12.22 4.66 30.93
N HIS A 385 -12.88 4.53 29.78
CA HIS A 385 -14.23 3.97 29.71
C HIS A 385 -14.20 2.46 30.04
N PRO A 386 -15.04 1.94 30.95
CA PRO A 386 -15.02 0.52 31.35
C PRO A 386 -15.23 -0.48 30.20
N GLY A 387 -15.94 -0.05 29.15
CA GLY A 387 -16.15 -0.85 27.93
C GLY A 387 -14.93 -0.92 26.99
N THR A 388 -13.90 -0.11 27.20
CA THR A 388 -12.69 -0.12 26.37
C THR A 388 -11.76 -1.25 26.83
N LYS A 389 -11.65 -2.30 26.04
CA LYS A 389 -10.74 -3.43 26.33
C LYS A 389 -9.29 -3.02 26.07
N ILE A 390 -8.59 -2.57 27.12
CA ILE A 390 -7.17 -2.17 27.06
C ILE A 390 -6.24 -3.38 27.03
N ARG A 391 -6.64 -4.52 27.60
CA ARG A 391 -5.82 -5.74 27.56
C ARG A 391 -5.88 -6.37 26.18
N TRP A 392 -4.73 -6.64 25.57
CA TRP A 392 -4.67 -7.36 24.31
C TRP A 392 -5.15 -8.80 24.50
N ASP A 393 -6.00 -9.25 23.56
CA ASP A 393 -6.46 -10.63 23.47
C ASP A 393 -5.95 -11.25 22.18
N ALA A 394 -5.11 -12.28 22.29
CA ALA A 394 -4.57 -13.00 21.16
C ALA A 394 -5.65 -13.69 20.31
N ARG A 395 -6.73 -14.18 20.93
CA ARG A 395 -7.80 -14.93 20.24
C ARG A 395 -8.70 -14.01 19.44
N GLU A 396 -8.91 -12.79 19.91
CA GLU A 396 -9.72 -11.78 19.22
C GLU A 396 -8.89 -10.77 18.43
N ASN A 397 -7.56 -10.77 18.58
CA ASN A 397 -6.61 -9.75 18.15
C ASN A 397 -7.22 -8.34 18.15
N ASN A 398 -7.62 -7.92 19.35
CA ASN A 398 -8.50 -6.77 19.54
C ASN A 398 -7.84 -5.40 19.28
N CYS A 399 -6.65 -5.33 18.67
CA CYS A 399 -5.95 -4.09 18.32
C CYS A 399 -6.82 -3.15 17.46
N GLN A 400 -7.55 -3.69 16.48
CA GLN A 400 -8.45 -2.89 15.64
C GLN A 400 -9.61 -2.31 16.45
N ASN A 401 -10.32 -3.15 17.22
CA ASN A 401 -11.44 -2.69 18.05
C ASN A 401 -10.98 -1.67 19.09
N PHE A 402 -9.76 -1.82 19.61
CA PHE A 402 -9.15 -0.83 20.49
C PHE A 402 -8.98 0.52 19.78
N CYS A 403 -8.38 0.54 18.58
CA CYS A 403 -8.24 1.77 17.80
C CYS A 403 -9.60 2.40 17.47
N ASP A 404 -10.58 1.60 17.05
CA ASP A 404 -11.95 2.06 16.76
C ASP A 404 -12.64 2.66 17.99
N ALA A 405 -12.47 2.05 19.17
CA ALA A 405 -13.09 2.51 20.41
C ALA A 405 -12.56 3.89 20.85
N LEU A 406 -11.32 4.23 20.51
CA LEU A 406 -10.69 5.51 20.82
C LEU A 406 -11.14 6.65 19.90
N ILE A 407 -11.66 6.34 18.71
CA ILE A 407 -12.11 7.36 17.75
C ILE A 407 -13.53 7.82 18.12
N ASN A 408 -13.70 9.12 18.39
CA ASN A 408 -15.01 9.68 18.69
C ASN A 408 -15.84 9.93 17.41
N ARG A 409 -16.52 8.89 16.94
CA ARG A 409 -17.39 8.95 15.74
C ARG A 409 -18.45 10.03 15.79
N ARG A 410 -19.00 10.38 16.97
CA ARG A 410 -20.03 11.42 17.06
C ARG A 410 -19.51 12.81 16.65
N ARG A 411 -18.22 13.08 16.85
CA ARG A 411 -17.58 14.34 16.46
C ARG A 411 -16.89 14.25 15.09
N LEU A 412 -16.26 13.12 14.83
CA LEU A 412 -15.41 12.90 13.65
C LEU A 412 -16.16 12.22 12.51
N GLY A 413 -17.46 11.98 12.65
CA GLY A 413 -18.25 11.18 11.72
C GLY A 413 -18.77 11.91 10.48
N LEU A 414 -18.62 13.24 10.36
CA LEU A 414 -18.98 14.00 9.16
C LEU A 414 -17.78 14.11 8.21
N LEU A 415 -18.01 14.10 6.89
CA LEU A 415 -16.92 14.25 5.91
C LEU A 415 -16.17 15.57 6.10
N ILE A 416 -16.89 16.66 6.37
CA ILE A 416 -16.34 17.99 6.69
C ILE A 416 -16.82 18.39 8.08
N ASP A 417 -15.94 19.02 8.87
CA ASP A 417 -16.28 19.46 10.22
C ASP A 417 -17.47 20.43 10.25
N GLN A 418 -18.39 20.21 11.19
CA GLN A 418 -19.61 21.00 11.33
C GLN A 418 -19.36 22.47 11.72
N ASN A 419 -18.22 22.76 12.34
CA ASN A 419 -17.87 24.11 12.78
C ASN A 419 -17.29 24.96 11.65
N VAL A 420 -17.12 24.43 10.43
CA VAL A 420 -16.60 25.24 9.31
C VAL A 420 -17.55 26.38 8.97
N GLY A 421 -17.06 27.62 9.12
CA GLY A 421 -17.85 28.84 8.94
C GLY A 421 -18.68 29.24 10.17
N THR A 422 -18.43 28.61 11.32
CA THR A 422 -18.98 29.03 12.62
C THR A 422 -17.94 29.86 13.40
N LYS A 423 -18.33 30.34 14.60
CA LYS A 423 -17.39 31.03 15.51
C LYS A 423 -16.36 30.10 16.15
N LYS A 424 -16.61 28.79 16.17
CA LYS A 424 -15.68 27.80 16.74
C LYS A 424 -14.69 27.33 15.68
N PRO A 425 -13.41 27.12 16.03
CA PRO A 425 -12.45 26.58 15.08
C PRO A 425 -12.84 25.15 14.68
N PRO A 426 -12.75 24.79 13.39
CA PRO A 426 -12.99 23.42 12.95
C PRO A 426 -11.92 22.47 13.49
N LEU A 427 -12.32 21.27 13.90
CA LEU A 427 -11.40 20.27 14.47
C LEU A 427 -10.52 19.65 13.38
N TYR A 428 -11.11 19.36 12.23
CA TYR A 428 -10.49 18.72 11.09
C TYR A 428 -10.92 19.33 9.76
N LEU A 429 -10.15 19.05 8.71
CA LEU A 429 -10.45 19.45 7.34
C LEU A 429 -11.38 18.44 6.67
N MET A 430 -11.03 17.15 6.76
CA MET A 430 -11.77 16.06 6.14
C MET A 430 -11.70 14.80 7.01
N SER A 431 -12.77 14.01 7.05
CA SER A 431 -12.82 12.75 7.81
C SER A 431 -13.22 11.55 6.96
N PHE A 432 -12.49 10.46 7.17
CA PHE A 432 -12.69 9.14 6.60
C PHE A 432 -13.17 8.13 7.65
N VAL A 433 -13.54 8.60 8.84
CA VAL A 433 -14.05 7.72 9.90
C VAL A 433 -15.34 7.05 9.44
N CYS A 434 -15.30 5.72 9.42
CA CYS A 434 -16.42 4.86 9.05
C CYS A 434 -16.86 3.99 10.24
N ARG A 435 -18.13 3.58 10.24
CA ARG A 435 -18.66 2.51 11.08
C ARG A 435 -17.92 1.19 10.84
N LYS A 436 -17.83 0.34 11.88
CA LYS A 436 -17.18 -0.97 11.75
C LYS A 436 -17.88 -1.84 10.70
N GLU A 437 -19.19 -1.69 10.60
CA GLU A 437 -20.08 -2.37 9.67
C GLU A 437 -19.93 -1.87 8.22
N ALA A 438 -19.16 -0.81 7.98
CA ALA A 438 -18.93 -0.25 6.64
C ALA A 438 -17.81 -0.94 5.85
N TYR A 439 -16.86 -1.56 6.57
CA TYR A 439 -15.68 -2.21 5.99
C TYR A 439 -15.93 -3.54 5.24
N PRO A 440 -17.02 -4.31 5.44
CA PRO A 440 -17.35 -5.40 4.54
C PRO A 440 -17.53 -4.88 3.11
N VAL A 441 -16.85 -5.52 2.15
CA VAL A 441 -16.87 -5.10 0.73
C VAL A 441 -18.28 -5.27 0.18
N ALA A 442 -18.86 -4.19 -0.33
CA ALA A 442 -20.07 -4.25 -1.15
C ALA A 442 -19.67 -4.56 -2.58
N ARG A 443 -20.46 -5.44 -3.21
CA ARG A 443 -20.32 -5.80 -4.61
C ARG A 443 -20.57 -4.59 -5.50
N VAL A 444 -19.63 -4.30 -6.40
CA VAL A 444 -19.79 -3.27 -7.44
C VAL A 444 -20.65 -3.88 -8.55
N GLN A 445 -21.88 -3.40 -8.72
CA GLN A 445 -22.80 -3.89 -9.74
C GLN A 445 -22.90 -2.91 -10.92
N THR A 446 -22.70 -1.62 -10.66
CA THR A 446 -22.81 -0.54 -11.64
C THR A 446 -21.66 0.45 -11.43
N LYS A 447 -21.45 1.34 -12.39
CA LYS A 447 -20.51 2.47 -12.30
C LYS A 447 -20.89 3.44 -11.18
N LEU A 448 -22.14 3.44 -10.71
CA LEU A 448 -22.60 4.32 -9.62
C LEU A 448 -22.19 3.80 -8.25
N ASP A 449 -21.82 2.51 -8.15
CA ASP A 449 -21.33 1.95 -6.90
C ASP A 449 -19.91 2.44 -6.59
N VAL A 450 -19.55 2.41 -5.32
CA VAL A 450 -18.23 2.82 -4.84
C VAL A 450 -17.28 1.64 -4.98
N PRO A 451 -16.22 1.75 -5.83
CA PRO A 451 -15.23 0.69 -5.94
C PRO A 451 -14.35 0.65 -4.69
N SER A 452 -13.73 -0.51 -4.44
CA SER A 452 -12.73 -0.63 -3.38
C SER A 452 -11.50 0.23 -3.68
N GLY A 453 -11.06 0.99 -2.67
CA GLY A 453 -9.80 1.73 -2.71
C GLY A 453 -8.58 0.81 -2.63
N LEU A 454 -7.39 1.37 -2.90
CA LEU A 454 -6.12 0.62 -2.92
C LEU A 454 -5.77 0.06 -1.54
N THR A 455 -6.03 0.84 -0.49
CA THR A 455 -5.81 0.44 0.90
C THR A 455 -6.78 -0.66 1.30
N GLU A 456 -8.05 -0.56 0.90
CA GLU A 456 -9.04 -1.60 1.16
C GLU A 456 -8.64 -2.92 0.48
N GLU A 457 -8.23 -2.86 -0.78
CA GLU A 457 -7.72 -4.01 -1.51
C GLU A 457 -6.46 -4.60 -0.86
N TYR A 458 -5.51 -3.77 -0.42
CA TYR A 458 -4.33 -4.23 0.33
C TYR A 458 -4.72 -4.92 1.63
N LEU A 459 -5.69 -4.36 2.36
CA LEU A 459 -6.16 -4.88 3.64
C LEU A 459 -6.85 -6.24 3.50
N LEU A 460 -7.57 -6.47 2.40
CA LEU A 460 -8.19 -7.75 2.11
C LEU A 460 -7.16 -8.89 2.00
N LYS A 461 -5.91 -8.61 1.58
CA LYS A 461 -4.83 -9.61 1.59
C LYS A 461 -4.67 -10.24 2.97
N PHE A 462 -4.71 -9.43 4.04
CA PHE A 462 -4.60 -9.92 5.42
C PHE A 462 -5.79 -10.80 5.84
N ARG A 463 -7.01 -10.48 5.37
CA ARG A 463 -8.22 -11.31 5.58
C ARG A 463 -8.04 -12.70 5.02
N PHE A 464 -7.38 -12.82 3.88
CA PHE A 464 -7.07 -14.10 3.24
C PHE A 464 -5.78 -14.75 3.74
N GLY A 465 -5.14 -14.18 4.78
CA GLY A 465 -3.91 -14.73 5.35
C GLY A 465 -2.65 -14.45 4.53
N LEU A 466 -2.73 -13.62 3.50
CA LEU A 466 -1.58 -13.22 2.67
C LEU A 466 -0.83 -12.09 3.38
N HIS A 467 0.01 -12.48 4.35
CA HIS A 467 0.75 -11.59 5.27
C HIS A 467 2.13 -11.17 4.75
N GLN A 468 2.33 -11.18 3.42
CA GLN A 468 3.65 -11.02 2.79
C GLN A 468 4.42 -9.76 3.22
N ASP A 469 5.73 -9.79 2.99
CA ASP A 469 6.76 -8.86 3.46
C ASP A 469 6.70 -7.45 2.85
N SER A 470 6.06 -7.28 1.71
CA SER A 470 5.86 -5.95 1.14
C SER A 470 4.84 -5.14 1.95
N ASP A 471 5.14 -3.87 2.15
CA ASP A 471 4.16 -2.87 2.56
C ASP A 471 3.29 -2.43 1.36
N ILE A 472 2.31 -1.56 1.58
CA ILE A 472 1.34 -1.24 0.52
C ILE A 472 2.02 -0.65 -0.72
N VAL A 473 2.89 0.35 -0.60
CA VAL A 473 3.53 0.97 -1.78
C VAL A 473 4.38 -0.03 -2.56
N ASP A 474 5.13 -0.91 -1.89
CA ASP A 474 5.86 -1.98 -2.56
C ASP A 474 4.88 -2.90 -3.31
N SER A 475 3.81 -3.34 -2.65
CA SER A 475 2.74 -4.14 -3.27
C SER A 475 2.09 -3.46 -4.48
N LEU A 476 1.97 -2.14 -4.48
CA LEU A 476 1.43 -1.41 -5.63
C LEU A 476 2.49 -1.33 -6.76
N HIS A 477 3.79 -1.23 -6.45
CA HIS A 477 4.85 -1.29 -7.45
C HIS A 477 4.94 -2.66 -8.14
N GLU A 478 4.75 -3.75 -7.38
CA GLU A 478 4.76 -5.13 -7.89
C GLU A 478 3.77 -5.35 -9.04
N TYR A 479 2.66 -4.60 -9.06
CA TYR A 479 1.73 -4.62 -10.19
C TYR A 479 2.43 -4.22 -11.50
N TRP A 480 3.27 -3.19 -11.47
CA TRP A 480 3.96 -2.70 -12.66
C TRP A 480 5.21 -3.52 -12.98
N THR A 481 5.99 -3.88 -11.97
CA THR A 481 7.31 -4.50 -12.16
C THR A 481 7.26 -6.02 -12.32
N ASP A 482 6.35 -6.71 -11.63
CA ASP A 482 6.19 -8.17 -11.72
C ASP A 482 5.03 -8.56 -12.64
N TRP A 483 3.81 -8.10 -12.34
CA TRP A 483 2.62 -8.57 -13.02
C TRP A 483 2.51 -8.00 -14.43
N GLY A 484 2.66 -6.68 -14.57
CA GLY A 484 2.66 -5.98 -15.85
C GLY A 484 3.95 -6.19 -16.66
N ALA A 485 4.99 -6.75 -16.03
CA ALA A 485 6.30 -7.07 -16.63
C ALA A 485 6.96 -5.88 -17.36
N PHE A 486 6.67 -4.67 -16.91
CA PHE A 486 7.12 -3.44 -17.53
C PHE A 486 8.56 -3.06 -17.16
N GLY A 487 9.10 -3.65 -16.09
CA GLY A 487 10.40 -3.31 -15.51
C GLY A 487 10.47 -1.94 -14.83
N THR A 488 9.60 -1.00 -15.20
CA THR A 488 9.48 0.35 -14.65
C THR A 488 8.05 0.88 -14.83
N HIS A 489 7.75 2.06 -14.30
CA HIS A 489 6.42 2.69 -14.41
C HIS A 489 6.19 3.27 -15.82
N PRO A 490 4.98 3.11 -16.40
CA PRO A 490 4.67 3.67 -17.73
C PRO A 490 4.40 5.19 -17.73
N TYR A 491 3.94 5.79 -16.63
CA TYR A 491 3.46 7.18 -16.61
C TYR A 491 4.05 8.02 -15.46
N PRO A 492 3.97 9.36 -15.54
CA PRO A 492 4.42 10.25 -14.48
C PRO A 492 3.77 9.96 -13.12
N PHE A 493 4.47 10.31 -12.04
CA PHE A 493 4.04 10.19 -10.64
C PHE A 493 3.84 8.78 -10.10
N GLN A 494 3.94 7.74 -10.94
CA GLN A 494 3.74 6.35 -10.53
C GLN A 494 4.90 5.76 -9.69
N ASP A 495 6.03 6.46 -9.63
CA ASP A 495 7.14 6.19 -8.71
C ASP A 495 6.74 6.39 -7.24
N LEU A 496 5.82 7.31 -6.98
CA LEU A 496 5.27 7.59 -5.64
C LEU A 496 3.83 7.11 -5.50
N PHE A 497 3.05 7.21 -6.57
CA PHE A 497 1.64 6.88 -6.59
C PHE A 497 1.37 5.81 -7.64
N PRO A 498 1.82 4.55 -7.40
CA PRO A 498 1.85 3.45 -8.38
C PRO A 498 0.48 2.88 -8.75
N TRP A 499 -0.42 3.70 -9.26
CA TRP A 499 -1.70 3.31 -9.83
C TRP A 499 -1.95 4.04 -11.15
N ASP A 500 -2.88 3.52 -11.94
CA ASP A 500 -3.41 4.23 -13.11
C ASP A 500 -4.65 5.04 -12.68
N CYS A 501 -4.61 6.36 -12.89
CA CYS A 501 -5.71 7.28 -12.56
C CYS A 501 -6.68 7.53 -13.74
N SER A 502 -6.71 6.67 -14.75
CA SER A 502 -7.67 6.71 -15.85
C SER A 502 -9.02 6.17 -15.37
N GLU A 503 -10.07 6.96 -15.54
CA GLU A 503 -11.42 6.60 -15.09
C GLU A 503 -12.17 5.80 -16.16
N ALA A 504 -12.77 4.68 -15.74
CA ALA A 504 -13.58 3.83 -16.57
C ALA A 504 -14.98 4.44 -16.83
N PHE A 505 -15.72 3.81 -17.73
CA PHE A 505 -17.15 4.05 -17.93
C PHE A 505 -17.55 5.45 -18.43
N GLY A 506 -16.68 6.08 -19.24
CA GLY A 506 -16.96 7.33 -19.94
C GLY A 506 -17.15 8.58 -19.07
N ARG A 507 -16.69 8.56 -17.82
CA ARG A 507 -16.91 9.67 -16.86
C ARG A 507 -15.91 10.81 -17.01
N HIS A 508 -14.61 10.48 -17.08
CA HIS A 508 -13.55 11.47 -17.15
C HIS A 508 -12.44 11.00 -18.11
N PRO A 509 -12.46 11.41 -19.39
CA PRO A 509 -11.68 10.78 -20.45
C PRO A 509 -10.18 11.10 -20.42
N VAL A 510 -9.69 11.93 -19.49
CA VAL A 510 -8.25 12.20 -19.38
C VAL A 510 -7.55 10.92 -18.86
N PRO A 511 -6.63 10.30 -19.63
CA PRO A 511 -5.88 9.13 -19.17
C PRO A 511 -4.78 9.51 -18.17
N CYS A 512 -4.13 8.52 -17.57
CA CYS A 512 -3.01 8.71 -16.64
C CYS A 512 -1.76 9.26 -17.33
N SER A 513 -1.55 8.92 -18.60
CA SER A 513 -0.42 9.42 -19.42
C SER A 513 -0.40 10.95 -19.55
N ALA A 514 -1.55 11.61 -19.41
CA ALA A 514 -1.71 13.07 -19.53
C ALA A 514 -2.30 13.70 -18.25
N CYS A 515 -2.23 13.02 -17.10
CA CYS A 515 -2.79 13.54 -15.87
C CYS A 515 -1.88 14.59 -15.20
N THR A 516 -2.49 15.51 -14.46
CA THR A 516 -1.76 16.37 -13.51
C THR A 516 -1.61 15.63 -12.18
N ILE A 517 -0.65 16.06 -11.35
CA ILE A 517 -0.51 15.50 -9.98
C ILE A 517 -1.82 15.62 -9.20
N SER A 518 -2.55 16.73 -9.36
CA SER A 518 -3.85 16.95 -8.70
C SER A 518 -4.87 15.91 -9.13
N LYS A 519 -5.02 15.62 -10.43
CA LYS A 519 -5.90 14.55 -10.90
C LYS A 519 -5.46 13.18 -10.36
N HIS A 520 -4.16 12.91 -10.40
CA HIS A 520 -3.61 11.61 -10.03
C HIS A 520 -3.90 11.24 -8.57
N VAL A 521 -3.73 12.20 -7.66
CA VAL A 521 -3.95 11.98 -6.21
C VAL A 521 -5.42 12.11 -5.82
N TRP A 522 -6.22 12.92 -6.52
CA TRP A 522 -7.66 13.00 -6.28
C TRP A 522 -8.46 11.84 -6.86
N ALA A 523 -7.86 11.01 -7.72
CA ALA A 523 -8.46 9.75 -8.14
C ALA A 523 -8.73 8.81 -6.95
N PHE A 524 -7.89 8.88 -5.90
CA PHE A 524 -8.02 8.09 -4.67
C PHE A 524 -7.63 8.96 -3.46
N PRO A 525 -8.49 9.86 -2.96
CA PRO A 525 -8.09 10.83 -1.94
C PRO A 525 -7.70 10.16 -0.62
N TYR A 526 -8.53 9.22 -0.13
CA TYR A 526 -8.25 8.45 1.08
C TYR A 526 -6.92 7.68 0.97
N ASP A 527 -6.70 6.99 -0.15
CA ASP A 527 -5.47 6.22 -0.38
C ASP A 527 -4.26 7.15 -0.55
N SER A 528 -4.41 8.29 -1.21
CA SER A 528 -3.31 9.23 -1.45
C SER A 528 -2.78 9.84 -0.17
N TRP A 529 -3.64 10.35 0.72
CA TRP A 529 -3.18 10.83 2.03
C TRP A 529 -2.55 9.72 2.88
N SER A 530 -3.10 8.50 2.79
CA SER A 530 -2.58 7.31 3.47
C SER A 530 -1.19 6.94 2.97
N ILE A 531 -0.99 6.92 1.66
CA ILE A 531 0.27 6.58 0.99
C ILE A 531 1.32 7.67 1.20
N ILE A 532 0.95 8.95 1.11
CA ILE A 532 1.82 10.07 1.47
C ILE A 532 2.38 9.88 2.89
N SER A 533 1.53 9.49 3.84
CA SER A 533 1.95 9.33 5.24
C SER A 533 2.87 8.13 5.46
N LEU A 534 2.73 7.10 4.63
CA LEU A 534 3.71 6.01 4.59
C LEU A 534 5.03 6.49 3.96
N HIS A 535 5.00 7.22 2.85
CA HIS A 535 6.21 7.75 2.22
C HIS A 535 7.01 8.66 3.14
N LEU A 536 6.34 9.51 3.94
CA LEU A 536 6.98 10.38 4.91
C LEU A 536 7.63 9.60 6.08
N SER A 537 7.24 8.34 6.28
CA SER A 537 7.85 7.45 7.27
C SER A 537 8.97 6.56 6.70
N ARG A 538 9.22 6.60 5.39
CA ARG A 538 10.26 5.80 4.74
C ARG A 538 11.57 6.54 4.61
N ASP A 539 12.64 5.82 4.91
CA ASP A 539 14.00 6.22 4.54
C ASP A 539 14.26 5.98 3.05
N ARG A 540 15.21 6.73 2.48
CA ARG A 540 15.57 6.70 1.05
C ARG A 540 16.00 5.32 0.55
N PHE A 541 16.74 4.54 1.34
CA PHE A 541 17.21 3.20 0.95
C PHE A 541 16.08 2.15 0.91
N LEU A 542 14.86 2.51 1.33
CA LEU A 542 13.67 1.66 1.21
C LEU A 542 12.93 1.85 -0.14
N TYR A 543 13.55 2.56 -1.09
CA TYR A 543 13.09 2.69 -2.47
C TYR A 543 14.06 1.97 -3.41
N ALA A 544 13.54 1.40 -4.49
CA ALA A 544 14.42 0.90 -5.55
C ALA A 544 15.12 2.09 -6.24
N PRO A 545 16.40 1.96 -6.64
CA PRO A 545 17.08 2.99 -7.40
C PRO A 545 16.36 3.28 -8.72
N SER A 546 16.30 4.55 -9.12
CA SER A 546 15.82 4.93 -10.44
C SER A 546 16.70 4.26 -11.52
N THR A 547 16.08 3.61 -12.50
CA THR A 547 16.77 2.91 -13.60
C THR A 547 17.22 3.83 -14.73
N THR A 548 17.09 5.16 -14.57
CA THR A 548 17.65 6.12 -15.51
C THR A 548 19.18 6.05 -15.48
N PRO A 549 19.86 5.75 -16.59
CA PRO A 549 21.31 5.69 -16.63
C PRO A 549 21.87 7.11 -16.47
N SER A 550 22.38 7.45 -15.29
CA SER A 550 23.26 8.63 -15.14
C SER A 550 24.63 8.29 -15.71
N SER A 551 25.12 9.18 -16.55
CA SER A 551 26.46 9.13 -17.11
C SER A 551 27.49 9.62 -16.09
N SER A 552 28.47 8.77 -15.81
CA SER A 552 29.85 9.09 -15.40
C SER A 552 30.12 9.88 -14.11
N THR A 553 30.94 9.23 -13.26
CA THR A 553 31.68 9.65 -12.06
C THR A 553 30.95 9.56 -10.71
N PRO A 554 31.54 8.88 -9.70
CA PRO A 554 30.88 8.54 -8.43
C PRO A 554 30.52 9.75 -7.54
N ASP A 555 31.19 10.89 -7.72
CA ASP A 555 30.86 12.14 -6.99
C ASP A 555 29.68 12.88 -7.65
N ALA A 556 29.54 12.82 -8.99
CA ALA A 556 28.37 13.35 -9.68
C ALA A 556 27.10 12.50 -9.40
N ASP A 557 27.28 11.20 -9.19
CA ASP A 557 26.20 10.27 -8.84
C ASP A 557 25.62 10.52 -7.43
N ALA A 558 26.40 11.04 -6.48
CA ALA A 558 25.91 11.37 -5.14
C ALA A 558 25.03 12.63 -5.14
N ASP A 559 25.50 13.69 -5.80
CA ASP A 559 24.78 14.96 -5.94
C ASP A 559 23.49 14.78 -6.76
N ASP A 560 23.52 14.00 -7.84
CA ASP A 560 22.34 13.67 -8.64
C ASP A 560 21.32 12.86 -7.84
N ALA A 561 21.78 11.91 -7.03
CA ALA A 561 20.89 11.08 -6.24
C ALA A 561 20.29 11.84 -5.04
N ASP A 562 21.00 12.83 -4.47
CA ASP A 562 20.46 13.78 -3.50
C ASP A 562 19.42 14.70 -4.14
N ALA A 563 19.69 15.22 -5.35
CA ALA A 563 18.73 16.02 -6.10
C ALA A 563 17.45 15.22 -6.44
N ALA A 564 17.59 13.96 -6.87
CA ALA A 564 16.48 13.06 -7.13
C ALA A 564 15.64 12.79 -5.87
N TRP A 565 16.31 12.57 -4.73
CA TRP A 565 15.61 12.41 -3.45
C TRP A 565 14.85 13.68 -3.04
N HIS A 566 15.48 14.86 -3.16
CA HIS A 566 14.82 16.13 -2.91
C HIS A 566 13.61 16.34 -3.82
N HIS A 567 13.75 16.09 -5.12
CA HIS A 567 12.65 16.18 -6.08
C HIS A 567 11.49 15.26 -5.68
N ASN A 568 11.79 14.01 -5.32
CA ASN A 568 10.81 13.04 -4.85
C ASN A 568 10.05 13.53 -3.60
N ARG A 569 10.74 14.11 -2.61
CA ARG A 569 10.09 14.70 -1.42
C ARG A 569 9.24 15.93 -1.76
N LEU A 570 9.72 16.81 -2.64
CA LEU A 570 8.96 17.97 -3.10
C LEU A 570 7.68 17.57 -3.84
N THR A 571 7.74 16.52 -4.67
CA THR A 571 6.56 15.97 -5.37
C THR A 571 5.50 15.47 -4.39
N LEU A 572 5.89 14.78 -3.30
CA LEU A 572 4.95 14.39 -2.24
C LEU A 572 4.33 15.59 -1.52
N LEU A 573 5.12 16.66 -1.31
CA LEU A 573 4.61 17.87 -0.68
C LEU A 573 3.65 18.63 -1.57
N ALA A 574 3.90 18.67 -2.88
CA ALA A 574 2.99 19.22 -3.88
C ALA A 574 1.70 18.40 -3.98
N ALA A 575 1.79 17.08 -3.94
CA ALA A 575 0.63 16.19 -3.87
C ALA A 575 -0.23 16.45 -2.62
N THR A 576 0.42 16.57 -1.46
CA THR A 576 -0.26 16.89 -0.19
C THR A 576 -0.95 18.25 -0.24
N ASP A 577 -0.30 19.24 -0.86
CA ASP A 577 -0.86 20.57 -1.04
C ASP A 577 -2.08 20.56 -1.99
N ALA A 578 -2.01 19.87 -3.12
CA ALA A 578 -3.12 19.71 -4.05
C ALA A 578 -4.36 19.03 -3.41
N LEU A 579 -4.12 18.02 -2.58
CA LEU A 579 -5.15 17.39 -1.76
C LEU A 579 -5.73 18.37 -0.72
N THR A 580 -4.86 19.10 0.00
CA THR A 580 -5.30 20.01 1.05
C THR A 580 -6.09 21.20 0.48
N ALA A 581 -5.63 21.80 -0.61
CA ALA A 581 -6.25 22.95 -1.27
C ALA A 581 -7.65 22.61 -1.82
N SER A 582 -7.79 21.44 -2.44
CA SER A 582 -9.09 21.00 -2.99
C SER A 582 -10.06 20.64 -1.86
N ALA A 583 -9.59 19.97 -0.80
CA ALA A 583 -10.40 19.70 0.39
C ALA A 583 -10.84 21.00 1.09
N LEU A 584 -9.96 22.01 1.13
CA LEU A 584 -10.28 23.34 1.66
C LEU A 584 -11.38 24.02 0.83
N ALA A 585 -11.29 23.96 -0.50
CA ALA A 585 -12.30 24.50 -1.39
C ALA A 585 -13.67 23.82 -1.17
N MET A 586 -13.67 22.49 -1.05
CA MET A 586 -14.87 21.71 -0.70
C MET A 586 -15.43 22.10 0.68
N ALA A 587 -14.58 22.24 1.69
CA ALA A 587 -14.99 22.62 3.03
C ALA A 587 -15.60 24.03 3.10
N ARG A 588 -15.11 24.97 2.30
CA ARG A 588 -15.65 26.33 2.19
C ARG A 588 -16.95 26.40 1.38
N ASN A 589 -17.19 25.43 0.50
CA ASN A 589 -18.40 25.38 -0.31
C ASN A 589 -19.61 24.89 0.51
N LYS A 590 -20.53 25.82 0.82
CA LYS A 590 -21.77 25.50 1.55
C LYS A 590 -22.67 24.48 0.83
N GLY A 591 -22.69 24.48 -0.51
CA GLY A 591 -23.44 23.52 -1.30
C GLY A 591 -22.91 22.10 -1.13
N PHE A 592 -21.59 21.94 -1.28
CA PHE A 592 -20.91 20.66 -1.08
C PHE A 592 -21.16 20.10 0.31
N ARG A 593 -20.93 20.91 1.37
CA ARG A 593 -21.17 20.45 2.76
C ARG A 593 -22.59 19.94 2.99
N ARG A 594 -23.60 20.63 2.47
CA ARG A 594 -25.01 20.20 2.56
C ARG A 594 -25.22 18.88 1.80
N ALA A 595 -24.69 18.77 0.59
CA ALA A 595 -24.80 17.58 -0.25
C ALA A 595 -24.11 16.34 0.34
N THR A 596 -23.14 16.52 1.24
CA THR A 596 -22.40 15.40 1.87
C THR A 596 -22.81 15.10 3.31
N ALA A 597 -23.67 15.93 3.93
CA ALA A 597 -24.02 15.79 5.35
C ALA A 597 -24.70 14.46 5.69
N TRP A 598 -25.45 13.89 4.74
CA TRP A 598 -26.15 12.61 4.90
C TRP A 598 -25.21 11.44 5.23
N THR A 599 -23.96 11.50 4.76
CA THR A 599 -22.98 10.40 4.91
C THR A 599 -22.66 10.04 6.37
N ALA A 600 -22.98 10.90 7.36
CA ALA A 600 -22.76 10.62 8.78
C ALA A 600 -24.00 10.07 9.51
N HIS A 601 -25.17 10.17 8.88
CA HIS A 601 -26.47 9.98 9.51
C HIS A 601 -27.29 8.87 8.85
N ASP A 602 -26.78 8.27 7.77
CA ASP A 602 -27.46 7.18 7.08
C ASP A 602 -27.68 5.96 7.99
N VAL A 603 -28.83 5.32 7.88
CA VAL A 603 -29.15 4.11 8.64
C VAL A 603 -28.24 2.96 8.22
N ASN A 604 -27.93 2.86 6.93
CA ASN A 604 -27.07 1.81 6.40
C ASN A 604 -25.59 2.20 6.50
N ALA A 605 -24.84 1.41 7.26
CA ALA A 605 -23.42 1.61 7.48
C ALA A 605 -22.54 1.45 6.24
N SER A 606 -23.01 0.74 5.21
CA SER A 606 -22.23 0.56 3.98
C SER A 606 -21.96 1.89 3.26
N PHE A 607 -22.82 2.90 3.42
CA PHE A 607 -22.65 4.19 2.77
C PHE A 607 -21.52 5.04 3.35
N ASP A 608 -21.03 4.76 4.56
CA ASP A 608 -19.88 5.49 5.12
C ASP A 608 -18.65 5.36 4.19
N ARG A 609 -18.53 4.22 3.49
CA ARG A 609 -17.45 3.92 2.54
C ARG A 609 -17.42 4.81 1.32
N VAL A 610 -18.50 5.53 0.98
CA VAL A 610 -18.45 6.53 -0.11
C VAL A 610 -17.28 7.51 0.05
N ARG A 611 -16.86 7.76 1.29
CA ARG A 611 -15.72 8.63 1.62
C ARG A 611 -14.36 7.98 1.38
N LEU A 612 -14.29 6.64 1.40
CA LEU A 612 -13.08 5.87 1.14
C LEU A 612 -12.89 5.58 -0.35
N GLY A 613 -13.97 5.72 -1.13
CA GLY A 613 -14.01 5.43 -2.55
C GLY A 613 -13.07 6.27 -3.39
N GLY A 614 -12.52 5.64 -4.42
CA GLY A 614 -11.87 6.32 -5.54
C GLY A 614 -12.65 6.17 -6.84
N ILE A 615 -12.01 6.51 -7.94
CA ILE A 615 -12.55 6.30 -9.28
C ILE A 615 -12.68 4.81 -9.62
N HIS A 616 -13.58 4.48 -10.54
CA HIS A 616 -13.52 3.19 -11.24
C HIS A 616 -12.30 3.21 -12.16
N ARG A 617 -11.30 2.39 -11.89
CA ARG A 617 -10.07 2.35 -12.70
C ARG A 617 -10.33 1.67 -14.04
N ALA A 618 -9.86 2.30 -15.10
CA ALA A 618 -9.75 1.68 -16.41
C ALA A 618 -8.56 0.71 -16.51
N GLN A 619 -7.69 0.64 -15.50
CA GLN A 619 -6.60 -0.34 -15.39
C GLN A 619 -7.09 -1.77 -15.73
N PRO A 620 -6.43 -2.52 -16.63
CA PRO A 620 -6.80 -3.89 -16.99
C PRO A 620 -6.85 -4.82 -15.77
N TRP A 621 -7.69 -5.87 -15.85
CA TRP A 621 -7.91 -6.77 -14.72
C TRP A 621 -6.61 -7.45 -14.27
N SER A 622 -6.28 -7.28 -12.99
CA SER A 622 -5.31 -8.11 -12.26
C SER A 622 -6.00 -8.67 -11.03
N ARG A 623 -6.21 -9.98 -11.03
CA ARG A 623 -6.80 -10.71 -9.88
C ARG A 623 -5.81 -11.77 -9.41
N PRO A 624 -5.86 -12.17 -8.13
CA PRO A 624 -5.02 -13.26 -7.67
C PRO A 624 -5.58 -14.53 -8.29
N PHE A 625 -4.78 -15.58 -8.23
CA PHE A 625 -5.30 -16.90 -8.52
C PHE A 625 -6.52 -17.22 -7.63
N VAL A 626 -7.64 -17.53 -8.28
CA VAL A 626 -8.84 -18.12 -7.67
C VAL A 626 -8.98 -19.51 -8.29
N ARG A 627 -9.07 -20.55 -7.45
CA ARG A 627 -9.25 -21.93 -7.92
C ARG A 627 -10.49 -22.00 -8.85
N GLY A 628 -10.29 -22.42 -10.11
CA GLY A 628 -11.37 -22.60 -11.09
C GLY A 628 -11.53 -21.48 -12.12
N ALA A 629 -10.79 -20.37 -12.01
CA ALA A 629 -10.60 -19.42 -13.12
C ALA A 629 -9.26 -19.74 -13.83
N TYR A 630 -9.12 -19.51 -15.15
CA TYR A 630 -8.01 -20.00 -16.01
C TYR A 630 -6.75 -19.11 -16.12
N ASN A 631 -5.57 -19.73 -15.99
CA ASN A 631 -4.22 -19.51 -16.59
C ASN A 631 -3.50 -18.14 -16.64
N HIS A 632 -4.14 -16.96 -16.56
CA HIS A 632 -3.50 -15.66 -16.88
C HIS A 632 -3.11 -14.81 -15.65
N PHE A 633 -2.85 -15.44 -14.50
CA PHE A 633 -2.92 -14.78 -13.17
C PHE A 633 -1.61 -14.37 -12.50
N PHE A 634 -0.48 -14.36 -13.22
CA PHE A 634 0.83 -14.13 -12.58
C PHE A 634 1.84 -13.31 -13.39
N ALA A 635 1.57 -13.10 -14.68
CA ALA A 635 2.32 -12.25 -15.59
C ALA A 635 1.38 -11.88 -16.74
N ALA A 636 1.45 -10.65 -17.22
CA ALA A 636 0.61 -10.15 -18.30
C ALA A 636 0.90 -10.88 -19.62
N GLU A 637 -0.09 -11.00 -20.49
CA GLU A 637 0.05 -11.66 -21.79
C GLU A 637 1.14 -11.01 -22.64
N TRP A 638 1.25 -9.68 -22.58
CA TRP A 638 2.27 -8.91 -23.27
C TRP A 638 3.67 -8.98 -22.64
N ALA A 639 3.89 -9.70 -21.53
CA ALA A 639 5.16 -9.69 -20.80
C ALA A 639 6.39 -10.07 -21.65
N HIS A 640 6.19 -10.84 -22.71
CA HIS A 640 7.24 -11.27 -23.63
C HIS A 640 7.60 -10.22 -24.71
N LEU A 641 6.78 -9.19 -24.88
CA LEU A 641 6.94 -8.15 -25.90
C LEU A 641 7.99 -7.10 -25.49
N ARG A 642 8.46 -6.31 -26.46
CA ARG A 642 9.26 -5.10 -26.18
C ARG A 642 8.45 -4.09 -25.37
N ARG A 643 9.15 -3.26 -24.59
CA ARG A 643 8.54 -2.27 -23.69
C ARG A 643 7.49 -1.38 -24.36
N ALA A 644 7.75 -0.87 -25.56
CA ALA A 644 6.80 -0.02 -26.28
C ALA A 644 5.51 -0.78 -26.64
N ASP A 645 5.66 -2.03 -27.09
CA ASP A 645 4.55 -2.91 -27.46
C ASP A 645 3.78 -3.39 -26.20
N GLN A 646 4.46 -3.57 -25.06
CA GLN A 646 3.81 -3.81 -23.76
C GLN A 646 2.92 -2.65 -23.35
N VAL A 647 3.41 -1.41 -23.49
CA VAL A 647 2.64 -0.20 -23.16
C VAL A 647 1.44 -0.09 -24.10
N ALA A 648 1.64 -0.28 -25.41
CA ALA A 648 0.55 -0.23 -26.38
C ALA A 648 -0.56 -1.26 -26.08
N ALA A 649 -0.18 -2.50 -25.74
CA ALA A 649 -1.14 -3.54 -25.36
C ALA A 649 -1.92 -3.19 -24.09
N TYR A 650 -1.24 -2.61 -23.09
CA TYR A 650 -1.87 -2.12 -21.87
C TYR A 650 -2.86 -0.99 -22.15
N GLU A 651 -2.45 0.00 -22.95
CA GLU A 651 -3.26 1.17 -23.30
C GLU A 651 -4.50 0.77 -24.07
N MET A 652 -4.39 -0.16 -25.01
CA MET A 652 -5.54 -0.70 -25.73
C MET A 652 -6.61 -1.26 -24.78
N LEU A 653 -6.22 -2.05 -23.78
CA LEU A 653 -7.17 -2.61 -22.80
C LEU A 653 -7.71 -1.56 -21.83
N ARG A 654 -6.87 -0.60 -21.43
CA ARG A 654 -7.27 0.53 -20.60
C ARG A 654 -8.31 1.38 -21.31
N ASP A 655 -8.04 1.78 -22.55
CA ASP A 655 -8.89 2.67 -23.33
C ASP A 655 -10.22 2.00 -23.65
N PHE A 656 -10.21 0.70 -23.96
CA PHE A 656 -11.44 -0.10 -24.05
C PHE A 656 -12.33 0.02 -22.81
N ARG A 657 -11.75 -0.05 -21.60
CA ARG A 657 -12.48 0.11 -20.33
C ARG A 657 -12.96 1.55 -20.10
N MET A 658 -12.21 2.55 -20.56
CA MET A 658 -12.65 3.94 -20.53
C MET A 658 -13.90 4.14 -21.40
N GLU A 659 -14.01 3.43 -22.51
CA GLU A 659 -15.12 3.54 -23.46
C GLU A 659 -16.39 2.75 -23.08
N MET A 660 -16.29 1.79 -22.16
CA MET A 660 -17.45 1.04 -21.65
C MET A 660 -18.56 1.97 -21.14
N LEU A 661 -19.81 1.50 -21.15
CA LEU A 661 -20.94 2.30 -20.68
C LEU A 661 -21.24 2.06 -19.21
N ASP A 662 -21.02 0.84 -18.75
CA ASP A 662 -21.23 0.41 -17.37
C ASP A 662 -20.40 -0.85 -17.07
N VAL A 663 -20.44 -1.31 -15.82
CA VAL A 663 -19.83 -2.56 -15.38
C VAL A 663 -20.42 -3.71 -16.19
N GLY A 664 -19.59 -4.36 -17.01
CA GLY A 664 -20.00 -5.47 -17.85
C GLY A 664 -20.86 -5.10 -19.07
N VAL A 665 -20.95 -3.80 -19.43
CA VAL A 665 -21.74 -3.34 -20.59
C VAL A 665 -20.88 -2.50 -21.55
N THR A 666 -20.67 -3.00 -22.76
CA THR A 666 -19.96 -2.29 -23.83
C THR A 666 -20.90 -1.44 -24.69
N ARG A 667 -20.33 -0.46 -25.43
CA ARG A 667 -21.09 0.34 -26.40
C ARG A 667 -21.67 -0.51 -27.54
N ALA A 668 -20.91 -1.51 -27.99
CA ALA A 668 -21.34 -2.43 -29.04
C ALA A 668 -22.55 -3.28 -28.60
N GLU A 669 -22.52 -3.82 -27.38
CA GLU A 669 -23.65 -4.56 -26.80
C GLU A 669 -24.87 -3.67 -26.59
N ALA A 670 -24.70 -2.43 -26.13
CA ALA A 670 -25.79 -1.48 -26.00
C ALA A 670 -26.40 -1.10 -27.36
N ALA A 671 -25.57 -0.89 -28.39
CA ALA A 671 -26.02 -0.61 -29.75
C ALA A 671 -26.76 -1.82 -30.37
N ALA A 672 -26.33 -3.05 -30.07
CA ALA A 672 -27.02 -4.27 -30.49
C ALA A 672 -28.38 -4.44 -29.79
N ARG A 673 -28.50 -4.04 -28.51
CA ARG A 673 -29.76 -4.04 -27.76
C ARG A 673 -30.73 -2.95 -28.22
N GLY A 674 -30.24 -1.79 -28.63
CA GLY A 674 -31.07 -0.68 -29.14
C GLY A 674 -31.56 -0.83 -30.59
N ARG A 675 -31.14 -1.89 -31.29
CA ARG A 675 -31.61 -2.24 -32.65
C ARG A 675 -32.65 -3.39 -32.67
N ARG A 676 -33.08 -3.87 -31.50
CA ARG A 676 -34.14 -4.88 -31.37
C ARG A 676 -35.48 -4.24 -31.03
#